data_AF-A0A3D5Q887-F1
#
_entry.id   AF-A0A3D5Q887-F1
#
_cell.length_a   1.000
_cell.length_b   1.000
_cell.length_c   1.000
_cell.angle_alpha   90.00
_cell.angle_beta   90.00
_cell.angle_gamma   90.00
#
_symmetry.space_group_name_H-M   'P 1'
#
loop_
_entity.id
_entity.type
_entity.pdbx_description
1 polymer ?
#
loop_
_entity_poly.entity_id
_entity_poly.type
_entity_poly.pdbx_seq_one_letter_code
_entity_poly.pdbx_strand_id
1 'polypeptide(L)'
;MPHLTNNIFDELLENIKGDVHVDKLRRSMVATDGSIYKVEPACVVYPKDEEDVRHALGFAYNYGLSVHSRGAGSGLCGSAIGKGLILDFSKYMNKLLKIDYENQYFECEPGYRFGELEEELKGSGLFFPPDPSSGEYATFGGMFGTNASGAHSVKYGNVSDYIEDAFFYLSDGSGYSLSKIREMEIQKLPDTFRKLAFLYENNKSIIHNNYPNVKYNVSGYNMRDLVNNNKLDLSKLIAGSEGTLAVVTKMRFRLKKKPAFNSLIVAYFDDIVSSSKAVQQILPMKPSGIEIMDKSLLQIAKDNDETLRDKIPDGVDNVLLIEFDGNDKDKLENTSQQAQDMLRDESLTENIYLAITEEDKARFWAIRKAAVPILYKLKGKKKILALIEDAAVPTDKLVEYFEGVYAILKKNSVDFVVYGHIAKGLMHTRPLLNLKDPHDIDLLKNIADDFFSLINSLGGSISGEHGDGRIRTQYIKKQYPEIYELFHDVKHLFDESNLFNPEIKTHHDNNQISKFLRYGKDYRSEDLKNKLLMWPEQFVDEVEKCHGCSKCTTVTTATRMCPIYKFTRDEAASPKAKANILRMLISGSIDEESLYEKAFQHVIDHCVNCGSCYSECPSNVNIPKMSIEARGQYEKKFGSSLENKLIVNAELAGRTTRKFSKFIGFPMKLKAARKIGEIFTGVSAEREFITFPSKSLYERVSHKEGAGDIKVLYFAGCYASYIKPEIGEAAVKVLERMAVETIIPEQHCCGLPMLSKGMVRKAKNKVKANLEKWGKLLED
;
A
#
# COMPACT_ATOMS: atom_id res chain seq x y z
N MET A 1 26.84 30.36 33.94
CA MET A 1 26.33 29.90 32.63
C MET A 1 25.88 28.44 32.78
N PRO A 2 24.61 28.16 33.09
CA PRO A 2 24.11 26.78 33.11
C PRO A 2 23.15 26.52 31.93
N HIS A 3 23.18 25.29 31.40
CA HIS A 3 22.24 24.66 30.44
C HIS A 3 22.43 24.93 28.94
N LEU A 4 23.54 24.44 28.38
CA LEU A 4 23.64 24.02 26.98
C LEU A 4 23.84 22.49 26.97
N THR A 5 22.77 21.69 26.90
CA THR A 5 22.74 20.27 26.42
C THR A 5 21.37 19.60 26.66
N ASN A 6 20.24 20.20 26.25
CA ASN A 6 19.00 19.41 26.05
C ASN A 6 18.86 19.17 24.55
N ASN A 7 18.55 17.93 24.17
CA ASN A 7 18.24 17.60 22.79
C ASN A 7 16.96 18.38 22.42
N ILE A 8 16.94 19.08 21.29
CA ILE A 8 15.75 19.88 20.90
C ILE A 8 14.48 19.02 20.90
N PHE A 9 14.58 17.72 20.64
CA PHE A 9 13.44 16.81 20.64
C PHE A 9 12.92 16.40 22.02
N ASP A 10 13.61 16.73 23.12
CA ASP A 10 13.13 16.46 24.48
C ASP A 10 11.84 17.23 24.76
N GLU A 11 11.76 18.48 24.30
CA GLU A 11 10.52 19.28 24.34
C GLU A 11 9.37 18.59 23.61
N LEU A 12 9.63 18.04 22.42
CA LEU A 12 8.62 17.33 21.64
C LEU A 12 8.19 16.03 22.34
N LEU A 13 9.13 15.31 22.96
CA LEU A 13 8.85 14.09 23.71
C LEU A 13 8.01 14.34 24.97
N GLU A 14 8.19 15.49 25.63
CA GLU A 14 7.47 15.86 26.85
C GLU A 14 6.04 16.37 26.58
N ASN A 15 5.80 17.01 25.43
CA ASN A 15 4.53 17.68 25.12
C ASN A 15 3.58 16.88 24.20
N ILE A 16 3.99 15.72 23.70
CA ILE A 16 3.18 14.85 22.84
C ILE A 16 2.68 13.65 23.63
N LYS A 17 1.36 13.41 23.64
CA LYS A 17 0.72 12.22 24.24
C LYS A 17 0.93 10.97 23.39
N GLY A 18 1.04 11.15 22.08
CA GLY A 18 1.36 10.14 21.09
C GLY A 18 2.81 9.64 21.16
N ASP A 19 3.30 9.08 20.06
CA ASP A 19 4.67 8.57 19.99
C ASP A 19 5.55 9.53 19.19
N VAL A 20 6.76 9.77 19.70
CA VAL A 20 7.81 10.54 19.00
C VAL A 20 9.03 9.65 18.81
N HIS A 21 9.54 9.60 17.58
CA HIS A 21 10.71 8.80 17.22
C HIS A 21 11.79 9.64 16.57
N VAL A 22 12.95 9.68 17.21
CA VAL A 22 14.16 10.40 16.76
C VAL A 22 15.29 9.44 16.40
N ASP A 23 15.20 8.17 16.79
CA ASP A 23 16.22 7.17 16.49
C ASP A 23 16.23 6.82 14.99
N LYS A 24 17.44 6.61 14.45
CA LYS A 24 17.67 6.41 13.01
C LYS A 24 16.86 5.25 12.43
N LEU A 25 16.76 4.13 13.17
CA LEU A 25 16.06 2.94 12.72
C LEU A 25 14.56 3.20 12.57
N ARG A 26 13.93 3.81 13.57
CA ARG A 26 12.50 4.11 13.52
C ARG A 26 12.16 5.18 12.50
N ARG A 27 12.96 6.26 12.41
CA ARG A 27 12.81 7.30 11.36
C ARG A 27 12.84 6.70 9.96
N SER A 28 13.70 5.71 9.75
CA SER A 28 13.87 5.07 8.45
C SER A 28 12.73 4.13 8.03
N MET A 29 11.88 3.69 8.96
CA MET A 29 10.71 2.86 8.63
C MET A 29 9.72 3.63 7.75
N VAL A 30 9.61 4.94 7.95
CA VAL A 30 8.72 5.86 7.20
C VAL A 30 9.43 6.70 6.15
N ALA A 31 10.74 6.52 5.95
CA ALA A 31 11.54 7.26 4.97
C ALA A 31 11.21 6.94 3.49
N THR A 32 10.29 5.99 3.25
CA THR A 32 9.80 5.61 1.93
C THR A 32 8.28 5.61 1.88
N ASP A 33 7.74 5.82 0.67
CA ASP A 33 6.34 5.59 0.30
C ASP A 33 6.28 4.65 -0.93
N GLY A 34 5.19 4.67 -1.69
CA GLY A 34 5.03 3.87 -2.90
C GLY A 34 5.88 4.35 -4.09
N SER A 35 6.54 5.51 -3.98
CA SER A 35 7.32 6.11 -5.06
C SER A 35 8.73 5.51 -5.21
N ILE A 36 9.48 6.02 -6.18
CA ILE A 36 10.89 5.69 -6.38
C ILE A 36 11.84 6.39 -5.38
N TYR A 37 11.34 7.20 -4.45
CA TYR A 37 12.16 8.02 -3.55
C TYR A 37 12.38 7.42 -2.16
N LYS A 38 13.40 7.94 -1.47
CA LYS A 38 13.71 7.76 -0.06
C LYS A 38 14.22 9.08 0.52
N VAL A 39 13.57 9.57 1.57
CA VAL A 39 14.00 10.77 2.31
C VAL A 39 13.94 10.46 3.80
N GLU A 40 15.08 10.60 4.48
CA GLU A 40 15.15 10.38 5.93
C GLU A 40 14.60 11.61 6.67
N PRO A 41 13.55 11.46 7.51
CA PRO A 41 13.00 12.57 8.28
C PRO A 41 13.86 12.88 9.50
N ALA A 42 13.77 14.09 10.06
CA ALA A 42 14.45 14.48 11.30
C ALA A 42 13.81 13.83 12.53
N CYS A 43 12.48 13.68 12.53
CA CYS A 43 11.73 12.94 13.53
C CYS A 43 10.38 12.48 12.96
N VAL A 44 9.72 11.56 13.67
CA VAL A 44 8.38 11.07 13.33
C VAL A 44 7.49 11.23 14.55
N VAL A 45 6.31 11.81 14.35
CA VAL A 45 5.28 11.97 15.38
C VAL A 45 4.03 11.21 14.95
N TYR A 46 3.52 10.37 15.84
CA TYR A 46 2.22 9.71 15.72
C TYR A 46 1.26 10.38 16.70
N PRO A 47 0.51 11.43 16.28
CA PRO A 47 -0.33 12.20 17.18
C PRO A 47 -1.55 11.38 17.61
N LYS A 48 -1.99 11.53 18.86
CA LYS A 48 -3.23 10.90 19.38
C LYS A 48 -4.46 11.77 19.24
N ASP A 49 -4.29 13.08 19.18
CA ASP A 49 -5.36 14.07 19.11
C ASP A 49 -4.87 15.37 18.44
N GLU A 50 -5.77 16.34 18.34
CA GLU A 50 -5.45 17.65 17.74
C GLU A 50 -4.47 18.49 18.56
N GLU A 51 -4.38 18.25 19.88
CA GLU A 51 -3.44 18.95 20.74
C GLU A 51 -2.00 18.53 20.42
N ASP A 52 -1.78 17.22 20.24
CA ASP A 52 -0.50 16.70 19.74
C ASP A 52 -0.12 17.32 18.38
N VAL A 53 -1.10 17.48 17.47
CA VAL A 53 -0.87 18.13 16.18
C VAL A 53 -0.41 19.57 16.38
N ARG A 54 -1.10 20.34 17.24
CA ARG A 54 -0.73 21.74 17.52
C ARG A 54 0.66 21.86 18.15
N HIS A 55 1.00 20.98 19.11
CA HIS A 55 2.35 20.96 19.70
C HIS A 55 3.42 20.61 18.67
N ALA A 56 3.18 19.63 17.80
CA ALA A 56 4.11 19.28 16.73
C ALA A 56 4.30 20.44 15.73
N LEU A 57 3.23 21.15 15.38
CA LEU A 57 3.29 22.34 14.51
C LEU A 57 4.05 23.49 15.17
N GLY A 58 3.76 23.80 16.44
CA GLY A 58 4.47 24.83 17.19
C GLY A 58 5.97 24.52 17.33
N PHE A 59 6.30 23.26 17.61
CA PHE A 59 7.69 22.79 17.62
C PHE A 59 8.36 22.98 16.26
N ALA A 60 7.71 22.53 15.18
CA ALA A 60 8.25 22.67 13.84
C ALA A 60 8.48 24.14 13.45
N TYR A 61 7.55 25.04 13.81
CA TYR A 61 7.68 26.47 13.63
C TYR A 61 8.86 27.06 14.40
N ASN A 62 8.99 26.76 15.69
CA ASN A 62 10.04 27.29 16.56
C ASN A 62 11.46 26.89 16.11
N TYR A 63 11.61 25.68 15.57
CA TYR A 63 12.92 25.14 15.16
C TYR A 63 13.14 25.15 13.63
N GLY A 64 12.21 25.70 12.85
CA GLY A 64 12.31 25.76 11.39
C GLY A 64 12.35 24.39 10.71
N LEU A 65 11.66 23.39 11.27
CA LEU A 65 11.55 22.06 10.66
C LEU A 65 10.36 22.02 9.71
N SER A 66 10.58 21.49 8.51
CA SER A 66 9.46 21.24 7.59
C SER A 66 8.51 20.18 8.15
N VAL A 67 7.22 20.30 7.88
CA VAL A 67 6.19 19.34 8.30
C VAL A 67 5.67 18.57 7.09
N HIS A 68 5.60 17.25 7.23
CA HIS A 68 5.13 16.35 6.19
C HIS A 68 4.00 15.47 6.75
N SER A 69 2.77 15.82 6.40
CA SER A 69 1.59 15.01 6.75
C SER A 69 1.63 13.67 6.03
N ARG A 70 1.37 12.59 6.76
CA ARG A 70 1.47 11.22 6.25
C ARG A 70 0.27 10.37 6.67
N GLY A 71 -0.31 9.71 5.67
CA GLY A 71 -1.27 8.61 5.84
C GLY A 71 -0.57 7.25 5.77
N ALA A 72 -1.12 6.29 5.02
CA ALA A 72 -0.49 4.97 4.86
C ALA A 72 0.87 4.97 4.12
N GLY A 73 1.26 6.08 3.47
CA GLY A 73 2.43 6.14 2.59
C GLY A 73 2.28 5.28 1.34
N SER A 74 1.09 5.25 0.75
CA SER A 74 0.78 4.53 -0.50
C SER A 74 1.00 5.35 -1.77
N GLY A 75 1.20 6.66 -1.64
CA GLY A 75 1.41 7.57 -2.77
C GLY A 75 2.62 7.20 -3.61
N LEU A 76 2.52 7.44 -4.92
CA LEU A 76 3.50 7.01 -5.92
C LEU A 76 4.48 8.12 -6.34
N CYS A 77 4.29 9.33 -5.81
CA CYS A 77 4.98 10.52 -6.30
C CYS A 77 5.94 11.14 -5.28
N GLY A 78 6.04 10.54 -4.10
CA GLY A 78 6.98 10.99 -3.08
C GLY A 78 6.45 12.13 -2.23
N SER A 79 5.16 12.47 -2.19
CA SER A 79 4.66 13.59 -1.37
C SER A 79 4.52 13.25 0.12
N ALA A 80 4.52 11.97 0.50
CA ALA A 80 4.29 11.51 1.87
C ALA A 80 5.59 11.31 2.69
N ILE A 81 6.72 11.85 2.22
CA ILE A 81 8.05 11.74 2.83
C ILE A 81 8.77 13.09 2.81
N GLY A 82 9.74 13.30 3.70
CA GLY A 82 10.51 14.54 3.74
C GLY A 82 11.54 14.59 4.87
N LYS A 83 12.37 15.63 4.86
CA LYS A 83 13.54 15.75 5.75
C LYS A 83 13.21 16.25 7.16
N GLY A 84 12.10 16.95 7.34
CA GLY A 84 11.71 17.53 8.62
C GLY A 84 10.93 16.53 9.51
N LEU A 85 9.89 17.03 10.15
CA LEU A 85 8.96 16.26 10.97
C LEU A 85 7.93 15.55 10.08
N ILE A 86 7.86 14.22 10.18
CA ILE A 86 6.74 13.45 9.62
C ILE A 86 5.65 13.36 10.69
N LEU A 87 4.43 13.77 10.32
CA LEU A 87 3.24 13.65 11.16
C LEU A 87 2.36 12.52 10.59
N ASP A 88 2.43 11.34 11.20
CA ASP A 88 1.80 10.12 10.69
C ASP A 88 0.51 9.79 11.46
N PHE A 89 -0.62 9.95 10.78
CA PHE A 89 -1.96 9.79 11.38
C PHE A 89 -2.43 8.33 11.44
N SER A 90 -1.71 7.39 10.83
CA SER A 90 -2.21 6.03 10.61
C SER A 90 -2.29 5.16 11.86
N LYS A 91 -1.53 5.52 12.92
CA LYS A 91 -1.46 4.74 14.17
C LYS A 91 -2.59 5.03 15.15
N TYR A 92 -2.86 6.30 15.45
CA TYR A 92 -3.78 6.70 16.52
C TYR A 92 -4.99 7.52 16.05
N MET A 93 -4.81 8.51 15.18
CA MET A 93 -5.89 9.34 14.61
C MET A 93 -6.52 8.66 13.39
N ASN A 94 -7.10 7.48 13.59
CA ASN A 94 -7.62 6.60 12.54
C ASN A 94 -9.07 6.14 12.75
N LYS A 95 -9.90 6.91 13.46
CA LYS A 95 -11.26 6.51 13.80
C LYS A 95 -12.32 7.01 12.82
N LEU A 96 -13.36 6.20 12.66
CA LEU A 96 -14.68 6.67 12.24
C LEU A 96 -15.33 7.39 13.43
N LEU A 97 -15.61 8.69 13.27
CA LEU A 97 -16.18 9.53 14.32
C LEU A 97 -17.71 9.48 14.34
N LYS A 98 -18.32 9.42 13.14
CA LYS A 98 -19.78 9.34 12.98
C LYS A 98 -20.12 8.75 11.62
N ILE A 99 -21.22 8.01 11.53
CA ILE A 99 -21.88 7.68 10.27
C ILE A 99 -23.37 7.95 10.40
N ASP A 100 -23.95 8.56 9.37
CA ASP A 100 -25.35 8.94 9.31
C ASP A 100 -25.93 8.38 8.00
N TYR A 101 -26.62 7.24 8.11
CA TYR A 101 -27.20 6.54 6.96
C TYR A 101 -28.39 7.29 6.36
N GLU A 102 -29.12 8.05 7.18
CA GLU A 102 -30.31 8.80 6.73
C GLU A 102 -29.88 10.01 5.90
N ASN A 103 -28.97 10.82 6.44
CA ASN A 103 -28.42 12.00 5.78
C ASN A 103 -27.27 11.67 4.82
N GLN A 104 -26.88 10.40 4.73
CA GLN A 104 -25.86 9.88 3.81
C GLN A 104 -24.51 10.60 3.95
N TYR A 105 -23.93 10.63 5.15
CA TYR A 105 -22.56 11.12 5.35
C TYR A 105 -21.82 10.34 6.43
N PHE A 106 -20.50 10.49 6.48
CA PHE A 106 -19.67 10.03 7.57
C PHE A 106 -18.61 11.06 7.94
N GLU A 107 -18.15 11.02 9.18
CA GLU A 107 -17.06 11.83 9.73
C GLU A 107 -15.92 10.91 10.17
N CYS A 108 -14.69 11.25 9.84
CA CYS A 108 -13.52 10.45 10.18
C CYS A 108 -12.27 11.28 10.46
N GLU A 109 -11.31 10.65 11.13
CA GLU A 109 -9.95 11.15 11.31
C GLU A 109 -9.06 10.83 10.07
N PRO A 110 -7.94 11.54 9.87
CA PRO A 110 -7.10 11.43 8.66
C PRO A 110 -6.55 10.04 8.40
N GLY A 111 -6.24 9.28 9.45
CA GLY A 111 -5.69 7.94 9.37
C GLY A 111 -6.72 6.84 9.11
N TYR A 112 -8.03 7.15 9.12
CA TYR A 112 -9.08 6.16 8.87
C TYR A 112 -8.98 5.66 7.43
N ARG A 113 -9.08 4.35 7.22
CA ARG A 113 -8.87 3.75 5.89
C ARG A 113 -10.17 3.57 5.13
N PHE A 114 -10.10 3.73 3.82
CA PHE A 114 -11.26 3.54 2.96
C PHE A 114 -11.77 2.10 3.01
N GLY A 115 -10.89 1.09 3.02
CA GLY A 115 -11.30 -0.30 3.21
C GLY A 115 -12.06 -0.60 4.51
N GLU A 116 -11.83 0.15 5.59
CA GLU A 116 -12.61 0.02 6.84
C GLU A 116 -14.02 0.61 6.65
N LEU A 117 -14.15 1.73 5.93
CA LEU A 117 -15.46 2.25 5.55
C LEU A 117 -16.24 1.28 4.65
N GLU A 118 -15.57 0.62 3.71
CA GLU A 118 -16.23 -0.38 2.86
C GLU A 118 -16.79 -1.55 3.68
N GLU A 119 -16.07 -2.02 4.70
CA GLU A 119 -16.57 -3.03 5.64
C GLU A 119 -17.76 -2.51 6.45
N GLU A 120 -17.72 -1.25 6.93
CA GLU A 120 -18.81 -0.61 7.70
C GLU A 120 -20.08 -0.38 6.88
N LEU A 121 -19.94 -0.06 5.59
CA LEU A 121 -21.07 0.20 4.69
C LEU A 121 -21.70 -1.07 4.12
N LYS A 122 -21.10 -2.24 4.37
CA LYS A 122 -21.55 -3.51 3.79
C LYS A 122 -23.01 -3.80 4.17
N GLY A 123 -23.86 -3.96 3.15
CA GLY A 123 -25.29 -4.22 3.33
C GLY A 123 -26.16 -2.99 3.58
N SER A 124 -25.59 -1.79 3.71
CA SER A 124 -26.36 -0.55 3.92
C SER A 124 -27.05 -0.02 2.65
N GLY A 125 -26.60 -0.46 1.47
CA GLY A 125 -27.00 0.13 0.19
C GLY A 125 -26.34 1.49 -0.11
N LEU A 126 -25.46 1.98 0.76
CA LEU A 126 -24.65 3.17 0.55
C LEU A 126 -23.21 2.82 0.18
N PHE A 127 -22.52 3.74 -0.48
CA PHE A 127 -21.09 3.66 -0.77
C PHE A 127 -20.46 5.06 -0.85
N PHE A 128 -19.14 5.11 -0.65
CA PHE A 128 -18.33 6.28 -0.97
C PHE A 128 -17.75 6.10 -2.39
N PRO A 129 -18.09 6.97 -3.37
CA PRO A 129 -17.83 6.63 -4.78
C PRO A 129 -16.37 6.60 -5.27
N PRO A 130 -15.46 7.48 -4.82
CA PRO A 130 -14.07 7.43 -5.24
C PRO A 130 -13.40 6.10 -4.84
N ASP A 131 -12.80 5.41 -5.81
CA ASP A 131 -12.35 4.03 -5.71
C ASP A 131 -10.88 3.83 -6.13
N PRO A 132 -9.90 4.49 -5.47
CA PRO A 132 -8.50 4.34 -5.85
C PRO A 132 -8.04 2.89 -5.77
N SER A 133 -7.08 2.52 -6.61
CA SER A 133 -6.47 1.17 -6.61
C SER A 133 -5.82 0.78 -5.27
N SER A 134 -5.52 1.76 -4.43
CA SER A 134 -5.02 1.59 -3.06
C SER A 134 -6.11 1.56 -1.98
N GLY A 135 -7.40 1.59 -2.36
CA GLY A 135 -8.53 1.84 -1.46
C GLY A 135 -8.59 0.96 -0.21
N GLU A 136 -8.21 -0.31 -0.34
CA GLU A 136 -8.15 -1.24 0.79
C GLU A 136 -7.22 -0.77 1.93
N TYR A 137 -6.20 0.03 1.61
CA TYR A 137 -5.18 0.48 2.57
C TYR A 137 -4.90 2.00 2.54
N ALA A 138 -5.50 2.75 1.62
CA ALA A 138 -5.42 4.21 1.59
C ALA A 138 -6.18 4.82 2.76
N THR A 139 -5.66 5.92 3.29
CA THR A 139 -6.27 6.69 4.38
C THR A 139 -7.02 7.89 3.81
N PHE A 140 -8.14 8.30 4.42
CA PHE A 140 -8.93 9.45 3.96
C PHE A 140 -8.14 10.77 3.90
N GLY A 141 -7.21 11.01 4.84
CA GLY A 141 -6.34 12.19 4.79
C GLY A 141 -5.41 12.19 3.56
N GLY A 142 -4.89 11.02 3.20
CA GLY A 142 -4.10 10.84 1.97
C GLY A 142 -4.94 11.01 0.72
N MET A 143 -6.13 10.39 0.67
CA MET A 143 -7.07 10.51 -0.44
C MET A 143 -7.54 11.95 -0.66
N PHE A 144 -7.81 12.69 0.41
CA PHE A 144 -8.15 14.12 0.33
C PHE A 144 -6.93 14.94 -0.10
N GLY A 145 -5.76 14.67 0.50
CA GLY A 145 -4.51 15.36 0.19
C GLY A 145 -4.07 15.23 -1.27
N THR A 146 -4.36 14.12 -1.95
CA THR A 146 -4.05 13.94 -3.38
C THR A 146 -5.26 14.19 -4.29
N ASN A 147 -6.44 14.49 -3.72
CA ASN A 147 -7.72 14.49 -4.43
C ASN A 147 -7.95 13.20 -5.26
N ALA A 148 -7.74 12.06 -4.59
CA ALA A 148 -7.73 10.75 -5.23
C ALA A 148 -9.02 10.48 -6.02
N SER A 149 -8.87 9.63 -7.03
CA SER A 149 -9.93 9.12 -7.87
C SER A 149 -9.73 7.63 -8.14
N GLY A 150 -10.45 7.07 -9.09
CA GLY A 150 -10.30 5.69 -9.52
C GLY A 150 -11.05 5.42 -10.83
N ALA A 151 -11.26 4.15 -11.14
CA ALA A 151 -11.87 3.70 -12.38
C ALA A 151 -13.25 4.34 -12.62
N HIS A 152 -14.04 4.48 -11.54
CA HIS A 152 -15.42 4.96 -11.65
C HIS A 152 -15.56 6.49 -11.55
N SER A 153 -14.45 7.21 -11.41
CA SER A 153 -14.47 8.68 -11.35
C SER A 153 -14.94 9.34 -12.65
N VAL A 154 -14.99 8.61 -13.77
CA VAL A 154 -15.60 9.12 -15.01
C VAL A 154 -17.04 9.57 -14.80
N LYS A 155 -17.79 8.76 -14.03
CA LYS A 155 -19.18 9.04 -13.66
C LYS A 155 -19.29 9.77 -12.34
N TYR A 156 -18.48 9.41 -11.35
CA TYR A 156 -18.68 9.85 -9.97
C TYR A 156 -17.75 10.97 -9.48
N GLY A 157 -16.74 11.36 -10.24
CA GLY A 157 -15.79 12.40 -9.82
C GLY A 157 -14.77 11.93 -8.77
N ASN A 158 -14.15 12.89 -8.10
CA ASN A 158 -13.01 12.69 -7.20
C ASN A 158 -13.40 12.92 -5.73
N VAL A 159 -12.48 12.65 -4.80
CA VAL A 159 -12.70 12.85 -3.36
C VAL A 159 -13.21 14.25 -3.01
N SER A 160 -12.70 15.30 -3.66
CA SER A 160 -13.13 16.69 -3.43
C SER A 160 -14.61 16.95 -3.74
N ASP A 161 -15.26 16.11 -4.56
CA ASP A 161 -16.68 16.28 -4.91
C ASP A 161 -17.64 15.77 -3.81
N TYR A 162 -17.07 15.13 -2.78
CA TYR A 162 -17.80 14.52 -1.67
C TYR A 162 -17.45 15.14 -0.31
N ILE A 163 -16.43 16.01 -0.21
CA ILE A 163 -16.12 16.69 1.04
C ILE A 163 -17.21 17.70 1.38
N GLU A 164 -17.75 17.61 2.58
CA GLU A 164 -18.70 18.59 3.11
C GLU A 164 -18.04 19.56 4.08
N ASP A 165 -17.17 19.04 4.94
CA ASP A 165 -16.39 19.85 5.89
C ASP A 165 -15.05 19.18 6.20
N ALA A 166 -14.05 19.98 6.56
CA ALA A 166 -12.80 19.49 7.13
C ALA A 166 -12.29 20.52 8.13
N PHE A 167 -11.77 20.02 9.26
CA PHE A 167 -11.04 20.85 10.22
C PHE A 167 -9.54 20.74 9.95
N PHE A 168 -8.87 21.88 9.84
CA PHE A 168 -7.48 21.94 9.42
C PHE A 168 -6.72 23.07 10.11
N TYR A 169 -5.40 22.90 10.20
CA TYR A 169 -4.46 23.85 10.77
C TYR A 169 -3.54 24.42 9.69
N LEU A 170 -3.25 25.72 9.79
CA LEU A 170 -2.20 26.39 9.02
C LEU A 170 -0.83 26.26 9.72
N SER A 171 0.22 26.75 9.06
CA SER A 171 1.61 26.70 9.55
C SER A 171 1.84 27.41 10.89
N ASP A 172 1.06 28.46 11.16
CA ASP A 172 1.08 29.23 12.41
C ASP A 172 0.30 28.55 13.55
N GLY A 173 -0.29 27.37 13.28
CA GLY A 173 -1.11 26.63 14.23
C GLY A 173 -2.54 27.18 14.39
N SER A 174 -2.98 28.13 13.59
CA SER A 174 -4.39 28.57 13.57
C SER A 174 -5.29 27.51 12.92
N GLY A 175 -6.43 27.22 13.54
CA GLY A 175 -7.34 26.14 13.15
C GLY A 175 -8.66 26.65 12.59
N TYR A 176 -9.14 26.05 11.49
CA TYR A 176 -10.36 26.46 10.79
C TYR A 176 -11.19 25.28 10.29
N SER A 177 -12.46 25.54 9.98
CA SER A 177 -13.37 24.60 9.31
C SER A 177 -13.71 25.09 7.90
N LEU A 178 -13.65 24.17 6.94
CA LEU A 178 -14.02 24.43 5.53
C LEU A 178 -15.46 24.95 5.40
N SER A 179 -16.42 24.32 6.08
CA SER A 179 -17.83 24.70 6.01
C SER A 179 -18.05 26.11 6.56
N LYS A 180 -17.45 26.43 7.72
CA LYS A 180 -17.54 27.76 8.34
C LYS A 180 -16.96 28.86 7.45
N ILE A 181 -15.82 28.62 6.80
CA ILE A 181 -15.24 29.57 5.84
C ILE A 181 -16.19 29.80 4.67
N ARG A 182 -16.77 28.73 4.13
CA ARG A 182 -17.70 28.79 2.99
C ARG A 182 -19.00 29.52 3.30
N GLU A 183 -19.44 29.50 4.55
CA GLU A 183 -20.66 30.17 4.99
C GLU A 183 -20.47 31.68 5.23
N MET A 184 -19.24 32.11 5.52
CA MET A 184 -18.91 33.51 5.78
C MET A 184 -18.90 34.37 4.51
N GLU A 185 -19.29 35.63 4.67
CA GLU A 185 -19.06 36.67 3.65
C GLU A 185 -17.57 37.03 3.61
N ILE A 186 -17.05 37.33 2.41
CA ILE A 186 -15.62 37.62 2.20
C ILE A 186 -15.08 38.70 3.15
N GLN A 187 -15.87 39.73 3.46
CA GLN A 187 -15.46 40.84 4.32
C GLN A 187 -15.23 40.42 5.79
N LYS A 188 -15.85 39.31 6.22
CA LYS A 188 -15.78 38.77 7.60
C LYS A 188 -14.79 37.61 7.73
N LEU A 189 -14.17 37.19 6.63
CA LEU A 189 -13.17 36.13 6.65
C LEU A 189 -11.92 36.56 7.43
N PRO A 190 -11.22 35.61 8.09
CA PRO A 190 -9.86 35.81 8.56
C PRO A 190 -8.96 36.37 7.44
N ASP A 191 -7.94 37.15 7.83
CA ASP A 191 -7.10 37.91 6.90
C ASP A 191 -6.50 37.07 5.77
N THR A 192 -5.99 35.88 6.07
CA THR A 192 -5.46 34.92 5.09
C THR A 192 -6.47 34.63 3.98
N PHE A 193 -7.70 34.27 4.35
CA PHE A 193 -8.73 33.87 3.41
C PHE A 193 -9.37 35.05 2.68
N ARG A 194 -9.45 36.21 3.35
CA ARG A 194 -9.87 37.47 2.71
C ARG A 194 -8.86 37.90 1.63
N LYS A 195 -7.55 37.84 1.92
CA LYS A 195 -6.48 38.11 0.94
C LYS A 195 -6.52 37.12 -0.22
N LEU A 196 -6.75 35.83 0.05
CA LEU A 196 -6.92 34.82 -0.99
C LEU A 196 -8.12 35.14 -1.91
N ALA A 197 -9.26 35.53 -1.34
CA ALA A 197 -10.43 35.89 -2.13
C ALA A 197 -10.15 37.09 -3.06
N PHE A 198 -9.46 38.12 -2.56
CA PHE A 198 -9.03 39.25 -3.40
C PHE A 198 -7.98 38.86 -4.45
N LEU A 199 -7.02 38.00 -4.11
CA LEU A 199 -6.05 37.45 -5.06
C LEU A 199 -6.77 36.74 -6.21
N TYR A 200 -7.77 35.91 -5.91
CA TYR A 200 -8.57 35.23 -6.90
C TYR A 200 -9.37 36.20 -7.77
N GLU A 201 -10.14 37.13 -7.18
CA GLU A 201 -10.98 38.06 -7.95
C GLU A 201 -10.16 38.95 -8.89
N ASN A 202 -9.00 39.43 -8.43
CA ASN A 202 -8.10 40.25 -9.25
C ASN A 202 -7.48 39.49 -10.43
N ASN A 203 -7.42 38.15 -10.36
CA ASN A 203 -6.77 37.30 -11.36
C ASN A 203 -7.74 36.32 -12.04
N LYS A 204 -9.05 36.46 -11.83
CA LYS A 204 -10.07 35.46 -12.21
C LYS A 204 -9.98 35.03 -13.67
N SER A 205 -9.84 36.00 -14.58
CA SER A 205 -9.74 35.73 -16.02
C SER A 205 -8.46 34.97 -16.38
N ILE A 206 -7.33 35.34 -15.79
CA ILE A 206 -6.03 34.67 -16.03
C ILE A 206 -6.10 33.24 -15.48
N ILE A 207 -6.64 33.06 -14.29
CA ILE A 207 -6.85 31.73 -13.68
C ILE A 207 -7.69 30.86 -14.62
N HIS A 208 -8.86 31.33 -15.05
CA HIS A 208 -9.77 30.52 -15.88
C HIS A 208 -9.15 30.13 -17.25
N ASN A 209 -8.40 31.04 -17.87
CA ASN A 209 -7.87 30.85 -19.22
C ASN A 209 -6.60 29.97 -19.29
N ASN A 210 -5.92 29.73 -18.16
CA ASN A 210 -4.61 29.06 -18.15
C ASN A 210 -4.62 27.66 -17.49
N TYR A 211 -5.78 27.10 -17.14
CA TYR A 211 -5.86 25.67 -16.82
C TYR A 211 -6.08 24.83 -18.09
N PRO A 212 -5.46 23.65 -18.18
CA PRO A 212 -5.79 22.66 -19.19
C PRO A 212 -7.29 22.34 -19.21
N ASN A 213 -7.88 22.26 -20.41
CA ASN A 213 -9.27 21.87 -20.60
C ASN A 213 -9.44 20.34 -20.50
N VAL A 214 -9.00 19.78 -19.38
CA VAL A 214 -9.19 18.37 -19.02
C VAL A 214 -9.93 18.28 -17.70
N LYS A 215 -10.89 17.36 -17.63
CA LYS A 215 -11.73 17.17 -16.44
C LYS A 215 -10.91 16.68 -15.25
N TYR A 216 -9.91 15.84 -15.48
CA TYR A 216 -9.06 15.26 -14.43
C TYR A 216 -7.73 15.98 -14.40
N ASN A 217 -7.60 16.86 -13.41
CA ASN A 217 -6.40 17.65 -13.20
C ASN A 217 -6.24 17.90 -11.71
N VAL A 218 -5.21 17.29 -11.14
CA VAL A 218 -4.77 17.52 -9.75
C VAL A 218 -3.37 18.15 -9.70
N SER A 219 -2.88 18.66 -10.85
CA SER A 219 -1.57 19.30 -10.95
C SER A 219 -1.64 20.79 -10.58
N GLY A 220 -0.66 21.25 -9.80
CA GLY A 220 -0.67 22.59 -9.20
C GLY A 220 -1.74 22.75 -8.12
N TYR A 221 -2.05 23.99 -7.73
CA TYR A 221 -3.19 24.27 -6.86
C TYR A 221 -4.45 24.46 -7.69
N ASN A 222 -5.58 23.91 -7.26
CA ASN A 222 -6.84 24.11 -7.96
C ASN A 222 -7.51 25.41 -7.49
N MET A 223 -7.25 26.50 -8.22
CA MET A 223 -7.79 27.83 -7.94
C MET A 223 -9.09 28.12 -8.71
N ARG A 224 -9.57 27.16 -9.51
CA ARG A 224 -10.81 27.33 -10.30
C ARG A 224 -12.00 27.44 -9.35
N ASP A 225 -12.88 28.39 -9.65
CA ASP A 225 -14.15 28.59 -8.93
C ASP A 225 -14.00 28.79 -7.41
N LEU A 226 -12.85 29.33 -6.95
CA LEU A 226 -12.59 29.60 -5.52
C LEU A 226 -13.62 30.53 -4.90
N VAL A 227 -14.05 31.56 -5.64
CA VAL A 227 -15.07 32.51 -5.20
C VAL A 227 -16.29 32.41 -6.09
N ASN A 228 -17.43 32.08 -5.46
CA ASN A 228 -18.74 32.02 -6.11
C ASN A 228 -19.78 32.69 -5.23
N ASN A 229 -20.65 33.52 -5.83
CA ASN A 229 -21.72 34.23 -5.11
C ASN A 229 -21.22 34.95 -3.84
N ASN A 230 -20.07 35.63 -3.94
CA ASN A 230 -19.41 36.35 -2.82
C ASN A 230 -19.04 35.45 -1.62
N LYS A 231 -18.81 34.15 -1.86
CA LYS A 231 -18.38 33.17 -0.86
C LYS A 231 -17.14 32.42 -1.34
N LEU A 232 -16.23 32.12 -0.42
CA LEU A 232 -14.98 31.42 -0.68
C LEU A 232 -15.12 29.92 -0.39
N ASP A 233 -14.85 29.06 -1.37
CA ASP A 233 -14.84 27.60 -1.18
C ASP A 233 -13.42 27.05 -1.34
N LEU A 234 -12.83 26.61 -0.22
CA LEU A 234 -11.49 26.05 -0.18
C LEU A 234 -11.44 24.54 -0.45
N SER A 235 -12.59 23.89 -0.64
CA SER A 235 -12.69 22.42 -0.69
C SER A 235 -11.76 21.82 -1.74
N LYS A 236 -11.77 22.38 -2.97
CA LYS A 236 -10.93 21.93 -4.08
C LYS A 236 -9.49 22.44 -4.01
N LEU A 237 -9.23 23.49 -3.24
CA LEU A 237 -7.87 24.04 -3.06
C LEU A 237 -7.07 23.21 -2.06
N ILE A 238 -7.68 22.86 -0.92
CA ILE A 238 -7.04 22.02 0.10
C ILE A 238 -6.98 20.57 -0.40
N ALA A 239 -8.03 20.06 -1.05
CA ALA A 239 -7.96 18.78 -1.72
C ALA A 239 -6.93 18.81 -2.85
N GLY A 240 -5.99 17.85 -2.87
CA GLY A 240 -4.92 17.85 -3.88
C GLY A 240 -3.75 18.79 -3.56
N SER A 241 -3.76 19.49 -2.41
CA SER A 241 -2.62 20.31 -1.97
C SER A 241 -1.42 19.51 -1.45
N GLU A 242 -1.57 18.20 -1.27
CA GLU A 242 -0.50 17.28 -0.82
C GLU A 242 0.17 17.71 0.49
N GLY A 243 -0.62 18.28 1.41
CA GLY A 243 -0.15 18.74 2.71
C GLY A 243 0.75 19.97 2.64
N THR A 244 0.75 20.70 1.53
CA THR A 244 1.53 21.94 1.37
C THR A 244 0.80 23.17 1.89
N LEU A 245 -0.53 23.14 2.04
CA LEU A 245 -1.31 24.30 2.50
C LEU A 245 -1.84 24.12 3.93
N ALA A 246 -2.17 22.90 4.33
CA ALA A 246 -2.81 22.66 5.61
C ALA A 246 -2.57 21.23 6.15
N VAL A 247 -2.65 21.10 7.48
CA VAL A 247 -2.73 19.81 8.17
C VAL A 247 -4.18 19.57 8.59
N VAL A 248 -4.82 18.57 8.00
CA VAL A 248 -6.23 18.22 8.27
C VAL A 248 -6.30 17.23 9.44
N THR A 249 -7.22 17.44 10.39
CA THR A 249 -7.40 16.56 11.57
C THR A 249 -8.77 15.90 11.66
N LYS A 250 -9.76 16.39 10.89
CA LYS A 250 -11.11 15.82 10.82
C LYS A 250 -11.73 16.10 9.46
N MET A 251 -12.48 15.16 8.90
CA MET A 251 -13.19 15.33 7.63
C MET A 251 -14.61 14.76 7.70
N ARG A 252 -15.54 15.38 6.99
CA ARG A 252 -16.90 14.91 6.75
C ARG A 252 -17.12 14.74 5.26
N PHE A 253 -17.55 13.55 4.85
CA PHE A 253 -17.82 13.23 3.44
C PHE A 253 -19.23 12.73 3.25
N ARG A 254 -19.81 13.09 2.11
CA ARG A 254 -21.10 12.59 1.64
C ARG A 254 -20.96 11.19 1.03
N LEU A 255 -21.97 10.35 1.26
CA LEU A 255 -22.18 9.03 0.68
C LEU A 255 -23.20 9.09 -0.46
N LYS A 256 -23.26 8.03 -1.26
CA LYS A 256 -24.26 7.84 -2.31
C LYS A 256 -24.95 6.50 -2.14
N LYS A 257 -26.16 6.39 -2.69
CA LYS A 257 -26.83 5.10 -2.89
C LYS A 257 -26.12 4.31 -3.98
N LYS A 258 -25.80 3.05 -3.70
CA LYS A 258 -25.18 2.14 -4.67
C LYS A 258 -26.18 1.83 -5.79
N PRO A 259 -25.79 1.88 -7.06
CA PRO A 259 -26.63 1.42 -8.17
C PRO A 259 -27.07 -0.03 -7.98
N ALA A 260 -28.31 -0.34 -8.38
CA ALA A 260 -28.86 -1.69 -8.24
C ALA A 260 -28.28 -2.69 -9.26
N PHE A 261 -27.88 -2.23 -10.44
CA PHE A 261 -27.41 -3.06 -11.55
C PHE A 261 -26.16 -2.47 -12.20
N ASN A 262 -25.31 -3.34 -12.73
CA ASN A 262 -24.20 -2.98 -13.62
C ASN A 262 -24.03 -4.03 -14.73
N SER A 263 -23.39 -3.62 -15.83
CA SER A 263 -23.08 -4.44 -16.99
C SER A 263 -21.66 -4.17 -17.44
N LEU A 264 -20.97 -5.20 -17.95
CA LEU A 264 -19.60 -5.09 -18.41
C LEU A 264 -19.47 -5.64 -19.84
N ILE A 265 -18.94 -4.83 -20.74
CA ILE A 265 -18.55 -5.24 -22.09
C ILE A 265 -17.03 -5.42 -22.12
N VAL A 266 -16.58 -6.54 -22.65
CA VAL A 266 -15.17 -6.86 -22.88
C VAL A 266 -14.94 -6.85 -24.39
N ALA A 267 -14.23 -5.86 -24.89
CA ALA A 267 -13.97 -5.68 -26.33
C ALA A 267 -12.48 -5.75 -26.61
N TYR A 268 -12.05 -6.66 -27.48
CA TYR A 268 -10.65 -6.86 -27.85
C TYR A 268 -10.32 -6.11 -29.15
N PHE A 269 -9.13 -5.53 -29.25
CA PHE A 269 -8.71 -4.74 -30.40
C PHE A 269 -7.34 -5.18 -30.90
N ASP A 270 -7.14 -5.11 -32.21
CA ASP A 270 -5.88 -5.47 -32.87
C ASP A 270 -4.84 -4.34 -32.81
N ASP A 271 -5.27 -3.12 -32.47
CA ASP A 271 -4.41 -1.95 -32.33
C ASP A 271 -4.98 -0.91 -31.34
N ILE A 272 -4.13 0.01 -30.92
CA ILE A 272 -4.45 1.02 -29.90
C ILE A 272 -5.26 2.21 -30.44
N VAL A 273 -5.22 2.44 -31.75
CA VAL A 273 -5.97 3.52 -32.42
C VAL A 273 -7.44 3.17 -32.47
N SER A 274 -7.77 1.93 -32.84
CA SER A 274 -9.13 1.42 -32.89
C SER A 274 -9.80 1.44 -31.50
N SER A 275 -9.08 1.04 -30.45
CA SER A 275 -9.62 1.14 -29.08
C SER A 275 -9.74 2.58 -28.58
N SER A 276 -8.82 3.47 -28.96
CA SER A 276 -8.93 4.90 -28.64
C SER A 276 -10.17 5.55 -29.28
N LYS A 277 -10.46 5.22 -30.55
CA LYS A 277 -11.68 5.68 -31.24
C LYS A 277 -12.94 5.12 -30.57
N ALA A 278 -12.95 3.83 -30.21
CA ALA A 278 -14.03 3.20 -29.48
C ALA A 278 -14.36 3.96 -28.18
N VAL A 279 -13.34 4.36 -27.41
CA VAL A 279 -13.54 5.17 -26.20
C VAL A 279 -14.24 6.50 -26.51
N GLN A 280 -13.80 7.21 -27.56
CA GLN A 280 -14.40 8.50 -27.95
C GLN A 280 -15.89 8.36 -28.29
N GLN A 281 -16.28 7.27 -28.95
CA GLN A 281 -17.67 7.01 -29.34
C GLN A 281 -18.56 6.57 -28.16
N ILE A 282 -18.00 5.81 -27.22
CA ILE A 282 -18.74 5.28 -26.06
C ILE A 282 -18.92 6.36 -24.97
N LEU A 283 -17.97 7.27 -24.79
CA LEU A 283 -18.02 8.29 -23.72
C LEU A 283 -19.34 9.10 -23.67
N PRO A 284 -19.93 9.55 -24.80
CA PRO A 284 -21.25 10.17 -24.83
C PRO A 284 -22.38 9.35 -24.18
N MET A 285 -22.26 8.02 -24.16
CA MET A 285 -23.22 7.11 -23.53
C MET A 285 -23.11 7.08 -22.00
N LYS A 286 -22.17 7.84 -21.40
CA LYS A 286 -21.94 7.98 -19.95
C LYS A 286 -21.65 6.65 -19.24
N PRO A 287 -20.61 5.90 -19.68
CA PRO A 287 -20.15 4.71 -18.96
C PRO A 287 -19.77 5.05 -17.52
N SER A 288 -19.87 4.07 -16.63
CA SER A 288 -19.36 4.19 -15.26
C SER A 288 -17.85 4.04 -15.19
N GLY A 289 -17.24 3.31 -16.13
CA GLY A 289 -15.78 3.18 -16.29
C GLY A 289 -15.42 2.62 -17.67
N ILE A 290 -14.25 2.98 -18.19
CA ILE A 290 -13.61 2.24 -19.29
C ILE A 290 -12.14 2.04 -18.94
N GLU A 291 -11.76 0.78 -18.72
CA GLU A 291 -10.38 0.36 -18.48
C GLU A 291 -9.74 -0.19 -19.75
N ILE A 292 -8.42 0.02 -19.89
CA ILE A 292 -7.60 -0.63 -20.92
C ILE A 292 -6.51 -1.51 -20.31
N MET A 293 -6.23 -2.64 -20.96
CA MET A 293 -5.04 -3.46 -20.71
C MET A 293 -4.37 -3.82 -22.04
N ASP A 294 -3.04 -3.70 -22.09
CA ASP A 294 -2.25 -4.04 -23.28
C ASP A 294 -1.95 -5.55 -23.41
N LYS A 295 -1.38 -5.93 -24.54
CA LYS A 295 -0.97 -7.31 -24.85
C LYS A 295 0.01 -7.89 -23.85
N SER A 296 0.87 -7.06 -23.25
CA SER A 296 1.82 -7.50 -22.23
C SER A 296 1.07 -8.05 -21.01
N LEU A 297 0.01 -7.35 -20.58
CA LEU A 297 -0.86 -7.80 -19.50
C LEU A 297 -1.76 -8.98 -19.89
N LEU A 298 -2.28 -9.00 -21.11
CA LEU A 298 -3.08 -10.11 -21.62
C LEU A 298 -2.26 -11.41 -21.67
N GLN A 299 -1.01 -11.35 -22.16
CA GLN A 299 -0.11 -12.50 -22.18
C GLN A 299 0.16 -13.02 -20.78
N ILE A 300 0.44 -12.09 -19.84
CA ILE A 300 0.61 -12.44 -18.43
C ILE A 300 -0.64 -13.15 -17.87
N ALA A 301 -1.85 -12.70 -18.21
CA ALA A 301 -3.08 -13.36 -17.80
C ALA A 301 -3.18 -14.78 -18.38
N LYS A 302 -2.88 -14.98 -19.67
CA LYS A 302 -2.86 -16.31 -20.33
C LYS A 302 -1.84 -17.28 -19.71
N ASP A 303 -0.69 -16.75 -19.27
CA ASP A 303 0.39 -17.57 -18.71
C ASP A 303 0.09 -18.01 -17.28
N ASN A 304 -0.69 -17.23 -16.52
CA ASN A 304 -0.93 -17.44 -15.10
C ASN A 304 -2.34 -18.00 -14.77
N ASP A 305 -3.27 -18.02 -15.74
CA ASP A 305 -4.61 -18.57 -15.57
C ASP A 305 -5.03 -19.39 -16.80
N GLU A 306 -4.97 -20.72 -16.65
CA GLU A 306 -5.35 -21.68 -17.69
C GLU A 306 -6.79 -21.49 -18.17
N THR A 307 -7.70 -21.05 -17.31
CA THR A 307 -9.11 -20.88 -17.66
C THR A 307 -9.35 -19.70 -18.61
N LEU A 308 -8.44 -18.73 -18.62
CA LEU A 308 -8.51 -17.51 -19.43
C LEU A 308 -7.72 -17.63 -20.73
N ARG A 309 -6.76 -18.55 -20.78
CA ARG A 309 -5.96 -18.81 -21.97
C ARG A 309 -6.83 -18.98 -23.21
N ASP A 310 -7.90 -19.75 -23.10
CA ASP A 310 -8.82 -20.05 -24.20
C ASP A 310 -9.87 -18.95 -24.47
N LYS A 311 -10.01 -17.97 -23.56
CA LYS A 311 -11.00 -16.89 -23.66
C LYS A 311 -10.43 -15.58 -24.21
N ILE A 312 -9.12 -15.40 -24.17
CA ILE A 312 -8.44 -14.23 -24.72
C ILE A 312 -8.01 -14.60 -26.15
N PRO A 313 -8.54 -13.93 -27.20
CA PRO A 313 -8.17 -14.26 -28.57
C PRO A 313 -6.65 -14.12 -28.81
N ASP A 314 -6.12 -14.84 -29.80
CA ASP A 314 -4.73 -14.66 -30.22
C ASP A 314 -4.60 -13.44 -31.13
N GLY A 315 -3.43 -12.79 -31.12
CA GLY A 315 -3.12 -11.66 -32.00
C GLY A 315 -3.66 -10.30 -31.57
N VAL A 316 -4.45 -10.21 -30.50
CA VAL A 316 -5.00 -8.93 -30.01
C VAL A 316 -3.93 -8.08 -29.33
N ASP A 317 -3.97 -6.77 -29.56
CA ASP A 317 -3.04 -5.80 -28.97
C ASP A 317 -3.52 -5.27 -27.62
N ASN A 318 -4.82 -5.08 -27.44
CA ASN A 318 -5.37 -4.56 -26.18
C ASN A 318 -6.85 -4.95 -25.98
N VAL A 319 -7.35 -4.77 -24.76
CA VAL A 319 -8.75 -5.01 -24.39
C VAL A 319 -9.31 -3.81 -23.65
N LEU A 320 -10.57 -3.46 -23.95
CA LEU A 320 -11.37 -2.52 -23.17
C LEU A 320 -12.36 -3.26 -22.27
N LEU A 321 -12.42 -2.86 -21.00
CA LEU A 321 -13.49 -3.23 -20.07
C LEU A 321 -14.39 -2.01 -19.90
N ILE A 322 -15.56 -2.03 -20.53
CA ILE A 322 -16.52 -0.93 -20.54
C ILE A 322 -17.65 -1.27 -19.57
N GLU A 323 -17.76 -0.52 -18.49
CA GLU A 323 -18.81 -0.72 -17.49
C GLU A 323 -19.89 0.36 -17.60
N PHE A 324 -21.14 -0.06 -17.43
CA PHE A 324 -22.27 0.82 -17.16
C PHE A 324 -22.93 0.40 -15.84
N ASP A 325 -23.48 1.37 -15.11
CA ASP A 325 -24.29 1.10 -13.92
C ASP A 325 -25.59 1.93 -13.91
N GLY A 326 -26.59 1.43 -13.21
CA GLY A 326 -27.89 2.08 -13.11
C GLY A 326 -28.87 1.39 -12.15
N ASN A 327 -30.06 1.97 -12.05
CA ASN A 327 -31.16 1.44 -11.22
C ASN A 327 -32.28 0.80 -12.05
N ASP A 328 -32.18 0.86 -13.37
CA ASP A 328 -33.13 0.31 -14.34
C ASP A 328 -32.40 -0.71 -15.19
N LYS A 329 -32.81 -1.98 -15.07
CA LYS A 329 -32.16 -3.11 -15.72
C LYS A 329 -32.37 -3.08 -17.24
N ASP A 330 -33.58 -2.81 -17.71
CA ASP A 330 -33.91 -2.84 -19.14
C ASP A 330 -33.18 -1.71 -19.88
N LYS A 331 -33.12 -0.52 -19.27
CA LYS A 331 -32.35 0.60 -19.82
C LYS A 331 -30.86 0.29 -19.88
N LEU A 332 -30.32 -0.38 -18.87
CA LEU A 332 -28.92 -0.77 -18.82
C LEU A 332 -28.60 -1.79 -19.93
N GLU A 333 -29.43 -2.82 -20.08
CA GLU A 333 -29.29 -3.82 -21.14
C GLU A 333 -29.37 -3.19 -22.54
N ASN A 334 -30.33 -2.29 -22.78
CA ASN A 334 -30.43 -1.57 -24.06
C ASN A 334 -29.18 -0.69 -24.32
N THR A 335 -28.68 0.02 -23.30
CA THR A 335 -27.45 0.83 -23.42
C THR A 335 -26.24 -0.05 -23.77
N SER A 336 -26.12 -1.21 -23.13
CA SER A 336 -25.04 -2.17 -23.42
C SER A 336 -25.16 -2.81 -24.79
N GLN A 337 -26.37 -3.02 -25.30
CA GLN A 337 -26.58 -3.52 -26.66
C GLN A 337 -26.18 -2.46 -27.68
N GLN A 338 -26.65 -1.22 -27.51
CA GLN A 338 -26.29 -0.09 -28.37
C GLN A 338 -24.76 0.14 -28.44
N ALA A 339 -24.07 0.00 -27.31
CA ALA A 339 -22.61 0.13 -27.28
C ALA A 339 -21.91 -0.99 -28.06
N GLN A 340 -22.42 -2.23 -28.02
CA GLN A 340 -21.88 -3.33 -28.82
C GLN A 340 -22.15 -3.13 -30.31
N ASP A 341 -23.36 -2.72 -30.67
CA ASP A 341 -23.75 -2.51 -32.06
C ASP A 341 -22.90 -1.39 -32.69
N MET A 342 -22.68 -0.28 -31.97
CA MET A 342 -21.78 0.79 -32.38
C MET A 342 -20.35 0.29 -32.65
N LEU A 343 -19.79 -0.55 -31.76
CA LEU A 343 -18.43 -1.08 -31.92
C LEU A 343 -18.28 -1.97 -33.16
N ARG A 344 -19.33 -2.70 -33.52
CA ARG A 344 -19.39 -3.55 -34.73
C ARG A 344 -19.61 -2.73 -36.00
N ASP A 345 -20.58 -1.82 -35.97
CA ASP A 345 -21.00 -1.03 -37.14
C ASP A 345 -19.87 -0.13 -37.65
N GLU A 346 -19.02 0.39 -36.75
CA GLU A 346 -17.83 1.16 -37.14
C GLU A 346 -16.63 0.29 -37.55
N SER A 347 -16.80 -1.05 -37.60
CA SER A 347 -15.74 -2.03 -37.90
C SER A 347 -14.49 -1.87 -37.01
N LEU A 348 -14.70 -1.43 -35.75
CA LEU A 348 -13.60 -1.21 -34.80
C LEU A 348 -13.15 -2.54 -34.16
N THR A 349 -14.09 -3.47 -33.94
CA THR A 349 -13.80 -4.84 -33.51
C THR A 349 -15.01 -5.77 -33.69
N GLU A 350 -14.73 -7.03 -34.02
CA GLU A 350 -15.72 -8.12 -34.02
C GLU A 350 -15.67 -8.98 -32.73
N ASN A 351 -14.58 -8.89 -31.96
CA ASN A 351 -14.31 -9.70 -30.79
C ASN A 351 -14.87 -9.04 -29.52
N ILE A 352 -16.19 -9.12 -29.34
CA ILE A 352 -16.90 -8.50 -28.22
C ILE A 352 -17.63 -9.55 -27.38
N TYR A 353 -17.43 -9.48 -26.07
CA TYR A 353 -18.09 -10.34 -25.09
C TYR A 353 -18.86 -9.48 -24.06
N LEU A 354 -20.18 -9.68 -23.98
CA LEU A 354 -21.01 -9.07 -22.94
C LEU A 354 -21.04 -9.97 -21.70
N ALA A 355 -20.39 -9.51 -20.62
CA ALA A 355 -20.45 -10.16 -19.32
C ALA A 355 -21.70 -9.67 -18.55
N ILE A 356 -22.78 -10.44 -18.65
CA ILE A 356 -24.06 -10.13 -17.99
C ILE A 356 -24.07 -10.66 -16.54
N THR A 357 -23.51 -11.84 -16.31
CA THR A 357 -23.57 -12.49 -14.99
C THR A 357 -22.59 -11.87 -14.00
N GLU A 358 -22.93 -11.88 -12.70
CA GLU A 358 -22.01 -11.43 -11.64
C GLU A 358 -20.70 -12.22 -11.63
N GLU A 359 -20.75 -13.51 -11.97
CA GLU A 359 -19.57 -14.38 -12.03
C GLU A 359 -18.61 -13.96 -13.15
N ASP A 360 -19.13 -13.73 -14.36
CA ASP A 360 -18.31 -13.29 -15.50
C ASP A 360 -17.69 -11.91 -15.22
N LYS A 361 -18.48 -10.98 -14.68
CA LYS A 361 -18.00 -9.64 -14.30
C LYS A 361 -16.91 -9.71 -13.24
N ALA A 362 -17.13 -10.47 -12.17
CA ALA A 362 -16.16 -10.65 -11.10
C ALA A 362 -14.84 -11.24 -11.62
N ARG A 363 -14.91 -12.15 -12.59
CA ARG A 363 -13.74 -12.77 -13.19
C ARG A 363 -12.89 -11.79 -14.00
N PHE A 364 -13.48 -11.00 -14.91
CA PHE A 364 -12.70 -9.99 -15.67
C PHE A 364 -12.10 -8.92 -14.75
N TRP A 365 -12.85 -8.48 -13.74
CA TRP A 365 -12.32 -7.57 -12.73
C TRP A 365 -11.19 -8.18 -11.90
N ALA A 366 -11.24 -9.47 -11.60
CA ALA A 366 -10.16 -10.17 -10.91
C ALA A 366 -8.86 -10.17 -11.75
N ILE A 367 -8.95 -10.35 -13.06
CA ILE A 367 -7.80 -10.25 -13.99
C ILE A 367 -7.19 -8.85 -13.93
N ARG A 368 -8.03 -7.83 -14.15
CA ARG A 368 -7.62 -6.43 -14.14
C ARG A 368 -6.95 -6.05 -12.82
N LYS A 369 -7.44 -6.59 -11.70
CA LYS A 369 -6.86 -6.40 -10.34
C LYS A 369 -5.56 -7.19 -10.13
N ALA A 370 -5.41 -8.36 -10.75
CA ALA A 370 -4.23 -9.21 -10.62
C ALA A 370 -3.06 -8.79 -11.53
N ALA A 371 -3.35 -8.14 -12.65
CA ALA A 371 -2.37 -7.73 -13.67
C ALA A 371 -1.16 -6.96 -13.11
N VAL A 372 -1.39 -5.87 -12.38
CA VAL A 372 -0.32 -5.03 -11.81
C VAL A 372 0.53 -5.79 -10.77
N PRO A 373 -0.07 -6.55 -9.83
CA PRO A 373 0.69 -7.45 -8.97
C PRO A 373 1.63 -8.40 -9.69
N ILE A 374 1.22 -8.98 -10.82
CA ILE A 374 2.08 -9.91 -11.55
C ILE A 374 3.28 -9.18 -12.18
N LEU A 375 3.09 -7.95 -12.68
CA LEU A 375 4.19 -7.13 -13.19
C LEU A 375 5.28 -6.86 -12.14
N TYR A 376 4.91 -6.76 -10.86
CA TYR A 376 5.91 -6.61 -9.79
C TYR A 376 6.76 -7.86 -9.56
N LYS A 377 6.40 -9.00 -10.14
CA LYS A 377 7.16 -10.26 -10.08
C LYS A 377 8.13 -10.45 -11.26
N LEU A 378 8.20 -9.48 -12.17
CA LEU A 378 9.15 -9.52 -13.29
C LEU A 378 10.58 -9.77 -12.76
N LYS A 379 11.20 -10.82 -13.30
CA LYS A 379 12.56 -11.24 -12.96
C LYS A 379 13.59 -10.32 -13.63
N GLY A 380 14.78 -10.27 -13.05
CA GLY A 380 15.88 -9.44 -13.56
C GLY A 380 16.01 -8.08 -12.86
N LYS A 381 17.02 -7.31 -13.32
CA LYS A 381 17.46 -6.06 -12.69
C LYS A 381 16.56 -4.86 -13.00
N LYS A 382 15.95 -4.82 -14.19
CA LYS A 382 14.99 -3.78 -14.58
C LYS A 382 13.64 -4.05 -13.93
N LYS A 383 12.99 -2.99 -13.44
CA LYS A 383 11.69 -3.05 -12.77
C LYS A 383 10.76 -2.01 -13.39
N ILE A 384 9.46 -2.29 -13.39
CA ILE A 384 8.44 -1.31 -13.77
C ILE A 384 8.45 -0.13 -12.79
N LEU A 385 8.52 1.10 -13.30
CA LEU A 385 8.56 2.31 -12.47
C LEU A 385 7.31 3.17 -12.64
N ALA A 386 6.82 3.63 -11.50
CA ALA A 386 5.83 4.70 -11.37
C ALA A 386 6.49 6.06 -11.67
N LEU A 387 6.71 6.38 -12.96
CA LEU A 387 7.47 7.57 -13.38
C LEU A 387 6.60 8.55 -14.18
N ILE A 388 6.25 8.15 -15.40
CA ILE A 388 5.47 8.96 -16.36
C ILE A 388 4.00 8.57 -16.40
N GLU A 389 3.54 7.74 -15.46
CA GLU A 389 2.11 7.43 -15.35
C GLU A 389 1.30 8.65 -14.89
N ASP A 390 -0.03 8.56 -14.94
CA ASP A 390 -0.97 9.53 -14.34
C ASP A 390 -1.16 10.85 -15.08
N ALA A 391 -0.59 11.04 -16.27
CA ALA A 391 -0.97 12.18 -17.09
C ALA A 391 -2.37 11.97 -17.71
N ALA A 392 -3.11 13.06 -17.90
CA ALA A 392 -4.42 13.05 -18.54
C ALA A 392 -4.44 14.02 -19.74
N VAL A 393 -4.93 13.58 -20.89
CA VAL A 393 -5.11 14.39 -22.09
C VAL A 393 -6.60 14.55 -22.43
N PRO A 394 -7.00 15.54 -23.25
CA PRO A 394 -8.32 15.54 -23.87
C PRO A 394 -8.58 14.22 -24.59
N THR A 395 -9.78 13.65 -24.46
CA THR A 395 -10.08 12.30 -24.98
C THR A 395 -10.06 12.22 -26.50
N ASP A 396 -10.27 13.35 -27.19
CA ASP A 396 -10.10 13.51 -28.63
C ASP A 396 -8.62 13.45 -29.07
N LYS A 397 -7.67 13.53 -28.13
CA LYS A 397 -6.21 13.45 -28.35
C LYS A 397 -5.58 12.13 -27.94
N LEU A 398 -6.40 11.11 -27.65
CA LEU A 398 -5.90 9.80 -27.22
C LEU A 398 -4.91 9.19 -28.24
N VAL A 399 -5.23 9.24 -29.54
CA VAL A 399 -4.37 8.66 -30.58
C VAL A 399 -2.99 9.32 -30.60
N GLU A 400 -2.93 10.66 -30.68
CA GLU A 400 -1.67 11.39 -30.67
C GLU A 400 -0.88 11.17 -29.37
N TYR A 401 -1.57 11.00 -28.25
CA TYR A 401 -0.95 10.68 -26.97
C TYR A 401 -0.24 9.31 -27.01
N PHE A 402 -0.90 8.27 -27.51
CA PHE A 402 -0.30 6.92 -27.63
C PHE A 402 0.91 6.90 -28.55
N GLU A 403 0.77 7.47 -29.75
CA GLU A 403 1.86 7.50 -30.73
C GLU A 403 3.08 8.25 -30.19
N GLY A 404 2.85 9.38 -29.52
CA GLY A 404 3.91 10.17 -28.90
C GLY A 404 4.63 9.40 -27.78
N VAL A 405 3.89 8.74 -26.89
CA VAL A 405 4.49 7.94 -25.81
C VAL A 405 5.31 6.79 -26.37
N TYR A 406 4.79 6.06 -27.36
CA TYR A 406 5.51 4.95 -27.99
C TYR A 406 6.77 5.44 -28.72
N ALA A 407 6.70 6.60 -29.38
CA ALA A 407 7.86 7.21 -30.02
C ALA A 407 8.96 7.56 -29.00
N ILE A 408 8.60 8.13 -27.84
CA ILE A 408 9.55 8.47 -26.76
C ILE A 408 10.23 7.21 -26.22
N LEU A 409 9.46 6.16 -25.94
CA LEU A 409 10.00 4.92 -25.37
C LEU A 409 10.85 4.15 -26.37
N LYS A 410 10.45 4.12 -27.65
CA LYS A 410 11.23 3.54 -28.75
C LYS A 410 12.53 4.30 -28.99
N LYS A 411 12.50 5.64 -29.01
CA LYS A 411 13.69 6.50 -29.14
C LYS A 411 14.74 6.18 -28.07
N ASN A 412 14.29 5.92 -26.84
CA ASN A 412 15.16 5.60 -25.71
C ASN A 412 15.45 4.09 -25.56
N SER A 413 14.91 3.22 -26.43
CA SER A 413 15.05 1.75 -26.34
C SER A 413 14.66 1.17 -24.98
N VAL A 414 13.54 1.64 -24.43
CA VAL A 414 13.03 1.23 -23.11
C VAL A 414 11.74 0.43 -23.26
N ASP A 415 11.76 -0.80 -22.73
CA ASP A 415 10.56 -1.62 -22.59
C ASP A 415 9.60 -1.00 -21.58
N PHE A 416 8.30 -1.22 -21.76
CA PHE A 416 7.27 -0.65 -20.90
C PHE A 416 6.01 -1.51 -20.85
N VAL A 417 5.13 -1.18 -19.92
CA VAL A 417 3.78 -1.76 -19.83
C VAL A 417 2.75 -0.64 -19.71
N VAL A 418 1.58 -0.83 -20.32
CA VAL A 418 0.47 0.14 -20.29
C VAL A 418 -0.80 -0.50 -19.73
N TYR A 419 -1.46 0.25 -18.85
CA TYR A 419 -2.83 -0.02 -18.40
C TYR A 419 -3.46 1.28 -17.92
N GLY A 420 -4.77 1.32 -17.70
CA GLY A 420 -5.38 2.40 -16.93
C GLY A 420 -6.78 2.80 -17.36
N HIS A 421 -7.15 4.00 -16.93
CA HIS A 421 -8.48 4.57 -16.99
C HIS A 421 -8.68 5.37 -18.28
N ILE A 422 -8.69 4.70 -19.44
CA ILE A 422 -8.69 5.38 -20.74
C ILE A 422 -9.88 6.33 -20.96
N ALA A 423 -11.03 6.08 -20.31
CA ALA A 423 -12.18 6.99 -20.27
C ALA A 423 -11.86 8.39 -19.74
N LYS A 424 -10.77 8.54 -18.97
CA LYS A 424 -10.33 9.79 -18.38
C LYS A 424 -9.32 10.54 -19.25
N GLY A 425 -8.97 9.98 -20.41
CA GLY A 425 -7.79 10.43 -21.16
C GLY A 425 -6.49 10.11 -20.42
N LEU A 426 -6.52 9.18 -19.46
CA LEU A 426 -5.40 8.89 -18.56
C LEU A 426 -4.86 7.48 -18.75
N MET A 427 -3.54 7.36 -18.64
CA MET A 427 -2.86 6.08 -18.70
C MET A 427 -1.76 5.92 -17.66
N HIS A 428 -1.56 4.68 -17.26
CA HIS A 428 -0.41 4.24 -16.50
C HIS A 428 0.59 3.54 -17.41
N THR A 429 1.48 4.34 -17.99
CA THR A 429 2.65 3.85 -18.71
C THR A 429 3.83 3.72 -17.74
N ARG A 430 4.34 2.50 -17.58
CA ARG A 430 5.45 2.22 -16.67
C ARG A 430 6.68 1.70 -17.41
N PRO A 431 7.75 2.50 -17.55
CA PRO A 431 9.00 2.05 -18.14
C PRO A 431 9.72 1.04 -17.25
N LEU A 432 10.44 0.11 -17.87
CA LEU A 432 11.30 -0.86 -17.19
C LEU A 432 12.73 -0.32 -17.12
N LEU A 433 13.14 0.14 -15.93
CA LEU A 433 14.47 0.69 -15.69
C LEU A 433 15.10 0.07 -14.43
N ASN A 434 16.42 0.10 -14.37
CA ASN A 434 17.23 -0.29 -13.21
C ASN A 434 17.82 0.95 -12.55
N LEU A 435 17.20 1.43 -11.47
CA LEU A 435 17.68 2.62 -10.73
C LEU A 435 18.97 2.38 -9.92
N LYS A 436 19.64 1.24 -10.10
CA LYS A 436 21.01 1.01 -9.63
C LYS A 436 22.06 1.23 -10.73
N ASP A 437 21.62 1.44 -11.96
CA ASP A 437 22.47 1.71 -13.12
C ASP A 437 22.48 3.21 -13.42
N PRO A 438 23.65 3.88 -13.41
CA PRO A 438 23.76 5.29 -13.78
C PRO A 438 23.14 5.64 -15.14
N HIS A 439 23.23 4.74 -16.13
CA HIS A 439 22.67 4.97 -17.47
C HIS A 439 21.14 5.06 -17.43
N ASP A 440 20.48 4.10 -16.78
CA ASP A 440 19.02 4.08 -16.65
C ASP A 440 18.50 5.26 -15.80
N ILE A 441 19.30 5.77 -14.86
CA ILE A 441 18.98 6.98 -14.09
C ILE A 441 18.99 8.23 -14.97
N ASP A 442 19.91 8.32 -15.93
CA ASP A 442 19.93 9.44 -16.88
C ASP A 442 18.76 9.36 -17.87
N LEU A 443 18.40 8.14 -18.32
CA LEU A 443 17.20 7.90 -19.15
C LEU A 443 15.92 8.32 -18.43
N LEU A 444 15.81 8.09 -17.12
CA LEU A 444 14.65 8.49 -16.32
C LEU A 444 14.29 9.97 -16.51
N LYS A 445 15.29 10.85 -16.46
CA LYS A 445 15.07 12.29 -16.63
C LYS A 445 14.66 12.62 -18.07
N ASN A 446 15.37 12.08 -19.05
CA ASN A 446 15.10 12.35 -20.47
C ASN A 446 13.70 11.92 -20.87
N ILE A 447 13.27 10.73 -20.43
CA ILE A 447 11.92 10.20 -20.68
C ILE A 447 10.87 11.10 -20.04
N ALA A 448 11.08 11.52 -18.78
CA ALA A 448 10.14 12.40 -18.10
C ALA A 448 10.04 13.79 -18.77
N ASP A 449 11.16 14.39 -19.16
CA ASP A 449 11.20 15.69 -19.84
C ASP A 449 10.47 15.64 -21.19
N ASP A 450 10.77 14.62 -22.02
CA ASP A 450 10.10 14.42 -23.31
C ASP A 450 8.60 14.16 -23.11
N PHE A 451 8.24 13.31 -22.13
CA PHE A 451 6.86 12.94 -21.84
C PHE A 451 6.02 14.13 -21.37
N PHE A 452 6.44 14.86 -20.34
CA PHE A 452 5.66 16.00 -19.85
C PHE A 452 5.62 17.16 -20.85
N SER A 453 6.61 17.26 -21.74
CA SER A 453 6.54 18.16 -22.90
C SER A 453 5.44 17.75 -23.88
N LEU A 454 5.33 16.45 -24.18
CA LEU A 454 4.25 15.90 -25.02
C LEU A 454 2.88 16.20 -24.39
N ILE A 455 2.69 15.92 -23.09
CA ILE A 455 1.41 16.18 -22.40
C ILE A 455 0.99 17.64 -22.52
N ASN A 456 1.91 18.58 -22.28
CA ASN A 456 1.62 20.00 -22.43
C ASN A 456 1.24 20.37 -23.87
N SER A 457 1.93 19.78 -24.87
CA SER A 457 1.63 20.04 -26.29
C SER A 457 0.25 19.55 -26.73
N LEU A 458 -0.30 18.55 -26.03
CA LEU A 458 -1.63 18.00 -26.27
C LEU A 458 -2.72 18.72 -25.46
N GLY A 459 -2.38 19.79 -24.72
CA GLY A 459 -3.31 20.48 -23.84
C GLY A 459 -3.75 19.65 -22.62
N GLY A 460 -2.92 18.68 -22.22
CA GLY A 460 -3.18 17.80 -21.09
C GLY A 460 -2.74 18.37 -19.73
N SER A 461 -2.97 17.56 -18.69
CA SER A 461 -2.45 17.73 -17.34
C SER A 461 -1.37 16.69 -17.06
N ILE A 462 -0.22 17.12 -16.54
CA ILE A 462 0.84 16.22 -16.10
C ILE A 462 0.46 15.30 -14.91
N SER A 463 -0.60 15.64 -14.16
CA SER A 463 -1.18 14.78 -13.10
C SER A 463 -2.70 14.79 -13.11
N GLY A 464 -3.28 13.60 -13.22
CA GLY A 464 -4.72 13.36 -13.22
C GLY A 464 -5.26 12.89 -11.87
N GLU A 465 -4.53 12.05 -11.11
CA GLU A 465 -5.03 11.39 -9.90
C GLU A 465 -4.03 11.23 -8.76
N HIS A 466 -2.75 10.99 -9.06
CA HIS A 466 -1.75 10.59 -8.06
C HIS A 466 -1.17 11.78 -7.26
N GLY A 467 -1.41 13.01 -7.73
CA GLY A 467 -0.76 14.22 -7.23
C GLY A 467 0.56 14.51 -7.96
N ASP A 468 1.11 15.70 -7.73
CA ASP A 468 2.37 16.08 -8.34
C ASP A 468 3.56 15.39 -7.67
N GLY A 469 3.61 15.42 -6.34
CA GLY A 469 4.74 14.97 -5.55
C GLY A 469 6.09 15.49 -6.06
N ARG A 470 7.18 14.80 -5.71
CA ARG A 470 8.53 15.13 -6.19
C ARG A 470 8.73 14.84 -7.67
N ILE A 471 7.95 13.91 -8.24
CA ILE A 471 8.05 13.53 -9.65
C ILE A 471 7.70 14.72 -10.56
N ARG A 472 6.60 15.42 -10.27
CA ARG A 472 6.01 16.38 -11.21
C ARG A 472 6.23 17.84 -10.83
N THR A 473 6.60 18.12 -9.57
CA THR A 473 6.75 19.50 -9.07
C THR A 473 7.63 20.38 -9.96
N GLN A 474 8.76 19.86 -10.46
CA GLN A 474 9.64 20.62 -11.36
C GLN A 474 8.97 21.07 -12.68
N TYR A 475 7.94 20.35 -13.14
CA TYR A 475 7.25 20.62 -14.42
C TYR A 475 6.04 21.54 -14.28
N ILE A 476 5.56 21.82 -13.06
CA ILE A 476 4.36 22.65 -12.83
C ILE A 476 4.55 24.06 -13.42
N LYS A 477 5.75 24.64 -13.27
CA LYS A 477 6.07 25.95 -13.87
C LYS A 477 5.94 25.94 -15.40
N LYS A 478 6.25 24.82 -16.05
CA LYS A 478 6.12 24.66 -17.51
C LYS A 478 4.67 24.40 -17.93
N GLN A 479 3.88 23.74 -17.09
CA GLN A 479 2.44 23.51 -17.31
C GLN A 479 1.63 24.79 -17.14
N TYR A 480 2.04 25.67 -16.23
CA TYR A 480 1.28 26.85 -15.79
C TYR A 480 2.10 28.16 -15.76
N PRO A 481 2.81 28.54 -16.84
CA PRO A 481 3.75 29.66 -16.77
C PRO A 481 3.12 31.00 -16.36
N GLU A 482 1.85 31.23 -16.68
CA GLU A 482 1.12 32.48 -16.41
C GLU A 482 0.53 32.54 -15.00
N ILE A 483 0.29 31.40 -14.35
CA ILE A 483 -0.35 31.33 -13.03
C ILE A 483 0.54 30.68 -11.95
N TYR A 484 1.76 30.28 -12.29
CA TYR A 484 2.68 29.64 -11.35
C TYR A 484 3.04 30.55 -10.17
N GLU A 485 3.22 31.86 -10.39
CA GLU A 485 3.49 32.80 -9.30
C GLU A 485 2.27 32.96 -8.37
N LEU A 486 1.04 32.82 -8.89
CA LEU A 486 -0.16 32.78 -8.04
C LEU A 486 -0.15 31.56 -7.11
N PHE A 487 0.44 30.43 -7.53
CA PHE A 487 0.60 29.28 -6.64
C PHE A 487 1.55 29.59 -5.48
N HIS A 488 2.63 30.35 -5.73
CA HIS A 488 3.52 30.83 -4.68
C HIS A 488 2.80 31.78 -3.71
N ASP A 489 2.02 32.72 -4.23
CA ASP A 489 1.23 33.64 -3.41
C ASP A 489 0.23 32.88 -2.52
N VAL A 490 -0.48 31.90 -3.09
CA VAL A 490 -1.38 31.03 -2.32
C VAL A 490 -0.61 30.27 -1.25
N LYS A 491 0.52 29.65 -1.59
CA LYS A 491 1.36 28.93 -0.63
C LYS A 491 1.80 29.82 0.51
N HIS A 492 2.27 31.03 0.22
CA HIS A 492 2.74 31.99 1.20
C HIS A 492 1.63 32.49 2.15
N LEU A 493 0.39 32.63 1.65
CA LEU A 493 -0.76 33.00 2.49
C LEU A 493 -1.08 31.95 3.55
N PHE A 494 -0.90 30.66 3.24
CA PHE A 494 -1.17 29.54 4.17
C PHE A 494 0.05 29.17 5.01
N ASP A 495 1.24 29.40 4.46
CA ASP A 495 2.51 28.94 5.00
C ASP A 495 3.65 29.92 4.71
N GLU A 496 3.63 31.05 5.43
CA GLU A 496 4.57 32.16 5.27
C GLU A 496 6.03 31.70 5.42
N SER A 497 6.28 30.77 6.35
CA SER A 497 7.61 30.22 6.66
C SER A 497 8.01 29.03 5.78
N ASN A 498 7.17 28.63 4.82
CA ASN A 498 7.38 27.49 3.92
C ASN A 498 7.74 26.19 4.66
N LEU A 499 7.04 25.88 5.75
CA LEU A 499 7.25 24.67 6.55
C LEU A 499 6.53 23.45 5.97
N PHE A 500 5.36 23.62 5.39
CA PHE A 500 4.48 22.53 4.95
C PHE A 500 4.93 21.95 3.62
N ASN A 501 5.54 20.77 3.67
CA ASN A 501 5.96 19.99 2.50
C ASN A 501 6.66 20.81 1.37
N PRO A 502 7.73 21.57 1.68
CA PRO A 502 8.24 22.67 0.85
C PRO A 502 8.82 22.28 -0.51
N GLU A 503 9.12 21.00 -0.73
CA GLU A 503 9.67 20.49 -1.99
C GLU A 503 8.56 20.14 -3.00
N ILE A 504 7.28 20.32 -2.65
CA ILE A 504 6.12 19.85 -3.43
C ILE A 504 5.29 21.06 -3.91
N LYS A 505 4.74 20.98 -5.14
CA LYS A 505 3.90 22.00 -5.84
C LYS A 505 4.62 23.29 -6.26
N THR A 506 5.19 24.02 -5.30
CA THR A 506 5.77 25.36 -5.55
C THR A 506 7.29 25.37 -5.59
N HIS A 507 7.95 24.23 -5.36
CA HIS A 507 9.39 24.14 -5.59
C HIS A 507 9.72 24.08 -7.09
N HIS A 508 10.88 24.61 -7.49
CA HIS A 508 11.37 24.44 -8.86
C HIS A 508 12.86 24.13 -8.86
N ASP A 509 13.19 22.90 -9.21
CA ASP A 509 14.54 22.41 -9.42
C ASP A 509 14.53 21.45 -10.61
N ASN A 510 15.25 21.80 -11.67
CA ASN A 510 15.29 21.03 -12.93
C ASN A 510 15.85 19.61 -12.80
N ASN A 511 16.45 19.27 -11.66
CA ASN A 511 16.98 17.93 -11.38
C ASN A 511 16.21 17.22 -10.26
N GLN A 512 15.07 17.74 -9.83
CA GLN A 512 14.31 17.21 -8.69
C GLN A 512 13.97 15.73 -8.87
N ILE A 513 13.58 15.34 -10.08
CA ILE A 513 13.14 13.97 -10.37
C ILE A 513 14.24 12.91 -10.11
N SER A 514 15.51 13.31 -10.22
CA SER A 514 16.68 12.45 -10.04
C SER A 514 17.30 12.55 -8.64
N LYS A 515 16.78 13.43 -7.76
CA LYS A 515 17.22 13.55 -6.36
C LYS A 515 16.47 12.57 -5.46
N PHE A 516 17.10 12.20 -4.34
CA PHE A 516 16.50 11.36 -3.30
C PHE A 516 15.96 10.00 -3.79
N LEU A 517 16.48 9.49 -4.92
CA LEU A 517 16.09 8.18 -5.41
C LEU A 517 16.41 7.11 -4.36
N ARG A 518 15.46 6.21 -4.10
CA ARG A 518 15.61 5.09 -3.17
C ARG A 518 16.79 4.21 -3.55
N TYR A 519 16.90 3.96 -4.84
CA TYR A 519 18.05 3.38 -5.50
C TYR A 519 18.56 4.48 -6.43
N GLY A 520 19.78 4.94 -6.24
CA GLY A 520 20.36 6.04 -7.00
C GLY A 520 21.81 5.76 -7.36
N LYS A 521 22.49 6.74 -7.96
CA LYS A 521 23.88 6.60 -8.44
C LYS A 521 24.85 6.15 -7.36
N ASP A 522 24.59 6.52 -6.11
CA ASP A 522 25.41 6.19 -4.94
C ASP A 522 24.95 4.94 -4.20
N TYR A 523 23.83 4.33 -4.62
CA TYR A 523 23.33 3.12 -3.96
C TYR A 523 24.28 1.95 -4.23
N ARG A 524 24.77 1.36 -3.15
CA ARG A 524 25.55 0.12 -3.15
C ARG A 524 24.86 -0.83 -2.20
N SER A 525 24.96 -2.12 -2.49
CA SER A 525 24.38 -3.16 -1.65
C SER A 525 25.31 -4.37 -1.61
N GLU A 526 25.61 -4.86 -0.41
CA GLU A 526 26.33 -6.11 -0.20
C GLU A 526 25.35 -7.20 0.26
N ASP A 527 25.53 -8.42 -0.25
CA ASP A 527 24.76 -9.55 0.22
C ASP A 527 25.21 -9.96 1.63
N LEU A 528 24.29 -10.51 2.44
CA LEU A 528 24.59 -10.86 3.82
C LEU A 528 25.70 -11.92 3.90
N LYS A 529 26.76 -11.62 4.66
CA LYS A 529 27.89 -12.54 4.92
C LYS A 529 27.42 -13.65 5.85
N ASN A 530 27.80 -14.90 5.58
CA ASN A 530 27.49 -16.06 6.43
C ASN A 530 25.99 -16.34 6.66
N LYS A 531 25.20 -16.39 5.58
CA LYS A 531 23.78 -16.77 5.60
C LYS A 531 23.55 -18.11 6.30
N LEU A 532 22.53 -18.17 7.15
CA LEU A 532 22.10 -19.37 7.87
C LEU A 532 21.06 -20.17 7.10
N LEU A 533 20.24 -19.48 6.30
CA LEU A 533 19.24 -20.09 5.44
C LEU A 533 19.74 -20.19 3.99
N MET A 534 19.13 -21.10 3.23
CA MET A 534 19.34 -21.20 1.78
C MET A 534 18.41 -20.22 1.07
N TRP A 535 18.92 -19.46 0.11
CA TRP A 535 18.17 -18.48 -0.67
C TRP A 535 18.15 -18.91 -2.15
N PRO A 536 16.99 -18.86 -2.85
CA PRO A 536 16.92 -19.24 -4.26
C PRO A 536 17.78 -18.35 -5.16
N GLU A 537 17.77 -17.05 -4.86
CA GLU A 537 18.69 -16.04 -5.40
C GLU A 537 19.59 -15.58 -4.23
N GLN A 538 19.89 -14.29 -4.11
CA GLN A 538 20.62 -13.75 -2.97
C GLN A 538 19.68 -13.13 -1.92
N PHE A 539 20.19 -12.87 -0.72
CA PHE A 539 19.40 -12.20 0.32
C PHE A 539 19.09 -10.75 -0.07
N VAL A 540 20.08 -10.07 -0.67
CA VAL A 540 19.92 -8.72 -1.25
C VAL A 540 18.77 -8.65 -2.25
N ASP A 541 18.65 -9.61 -3.16
CA ASP A 541 17.59 -9.63 -4.18
C ASP A 541 16.20 -9.73 -3.53
N GLU A 542 16.07 -10.51 -2.45
CA GLU A 542 14.81 -10.63 -1.72
C GLU A 542 14.40 -9.32 -1.01
N VAL A 543 15.36 -8.66 -0.35
CA VAL A 543 15.12 -7.38 0.33
C VAL A 543 14.67 -6.31 -0.67
N GLU A 544 15.32 -6.28 -1.84
CA GLU A 544 15.08 -5.27 -2.86
C GLU A 544 13.79 -5.46 -3.68
N LYS A 545 13.15 -6.63 -3.60
CA LYS A 545 11.79 -6.86 -4.17
C LYS A 545 10.74 -5.93 -3.58
N CYS A 546 10.96 -5.39 -2.37
CA CYS A 546 10.00 -4.50 -1.74
C CYS A 546 9.99 -3.11 -2.41
N HIS A 547 8.93 -2.83 -3.16
CA HIS A 547 8.69 -1.53 -3.81
C HIS A 547 7.95 -0.50 -2.93
N GLY A 548 7.53 -0.86 -1.71
CA GLY A 548 7.04 0.13 -0.73
C GLY A 548 5.59 0.61 -0.89
N CYS A 549 4.74 -0.04 -1.70
CA CYS A 549 3.34 0.38 -1.95
C CYS A 549 2.41 0.42 -0.73
N SER A 550 2.86 -0.05 0.43
CA SER A 550 2.06 -0.05 1.67
C SER A 550 0.81 -0.94 1.66
N LYS A 551 0.54 -1.78 0.64
CA LYS A 551 -0.51 -2.81 0.69
C LYS A 551 -0.39 -3.71 1.93
N CYS A 552 0.85 -3.96 2.36
CA CYS A 552 1.13 -4.76 3.55
C CYS A 552 0.63 -4.16 4.88
N THR A 553 0.13 -2.93 4.83
CA THR A 553 -0.50 -2.23 5.95
C THR A 553 -2.02 -2.31 5.92
N THR A 554 -2.64 -3.05 5.00
CA THR A 554 -4.10 -3.28 5.05
C THR A 554 -4.54 -3.83 6.40
N VAL A 555 -5.73 -3.43 6.83
CA VAL A 555 -6.28 -3.67 8.17
C VAL A 555 -7.61 -4.41 8.15
N THR A 556 -8.24 -4.47 6.98
CA THR A 556 -9.48 -5.21 6.73
C THR A 556 -9.25 -6.70 6.86
N THR A 557 -10.30 -7.48 7.08
CA THR A 557 -10.17 -8.95 7.17
C THR A 557 -10.14 -9.62 5.79
N ALA A 558 -10.52 -8.90 4.74
CA ALA A 558 -10.58 -9.38 3.36
C ALA A 558 -9.23 -9.91 2.84
N THR A 559 -8.12 -9.25 3.16
CA THR A 559 -6.77 -9.68 2.76
C THR A 559 -6.01 -10.25 3.95
N ARG A 560 -5.43 -11.44 3.81
CA ARG A 560 -4.64 -12.10 4.87
C ARG A 560 -3.25 -11.48 5.00
N MET A 561 -3.16 -10.29 5.61
CA MET A 561 -1.89 -9.59 5.84
C MET A 561 -1.35 -9.76 7.27
N CYS A 562 -0.31 -9.01 7.67
CA CYS A 562 0.33 -9.09 8.98
C CYS A 562 -0.66 -8.81 10.12
N PRO A 563 -1.02 -9.81 10.96
CA PRO A 563 -2.02 -9.62 12.00
C PRO A 563 -1.58 -8.64 13.09
N ILE A 564 -0.27 -8.55 13.36
CA ILE A 564 0.28 -7.66 14.38
C ILE A 564 0.12 -6.20 13.97
N TYR A 565 0.34 -5.87 12.68
CA TYR A 565 0.07 -4.53 12.18
C TYR A 565 -1.43 -4.19 12.26
N LYS A 566 -2.31 -5.11 11.85
CA LYS A 566 -3.77 -4.87 11.91
C LYS A 566 -4.24 -4.50 13.32
N PHE A 567 -3.67 -5.17 14.33
CA PHE A 567 -4.02 -4.95 15.73
C PHE A 567 -3.38 -3.69 16.30
N THR A 568 -2.07 -3.51 16.10
CA THR A 568 -1.30 -2.42 16.77
C THR A 568 -1.30 -1.11 16.00
N ARG A 569 -1.49 -1.16 14.68
CA ARG A 569 -1.26 -0.07 13.72
C ARG A 569 0.16 0.51 13.79
N ASP A 570 1.09 -0.18 14.44
CA ASP A 570 2.47 0.24 14.60
C ASP A 570 3.28 -0.07 13.34
N GLU A 571 3.95 0.94 12.77
CA GLU A 571 4.78 0.77 11.59
C GLU A 571 5.89 -0.28 11.81
N ALA A 572 6.42 -0.45 13.03
CA ALA A 572 7.41 -1.49 13.34
C ALA A 572 6.88 -2.92 13.09
N ALA A 573 5.56 -3.12 13.19
CA ALA A 573 4.93 -4.38 12.87
C ALA A 573 4.81 -4.61 11.36
N SER A 574 4.80 -3.54 10.55
CA SER A 574 4.53 -3.61 9.12
C SER A 574 5.58 -4.47 8.39
N PRO A 575 5.17 -5.24 7.37
CA PRO A 575 6.12 -5.96 6.53
C PRO A 575 7.08 -5.02 5.78
N LYS A 576 6.62 -3.85 5.32
CA LYS A 576 7.49 -2.88 4.64
C LYS A 576 8.58 -2.30 5.55
N ALA A 577 8.30 -2.08 6.84
CA ALA A 577 9.30 -1.60 7.79
C ALA A 577 10.47 -2.59 7.92
N LYS A 578 10.18 -3.90 7.97
CA LYS A 578 11.20 -4.96 7.98
C LYS A 578 12.06 -4.95 6.72
N ALA A 579 11.44 -4.80 5.55
CA ALA A 579 12.18 -4.65 4.31
C ALA A 579 13.04 -3.37 4.29
N ASN A 580 12.52 -2.25 4.81
CA ASN A 580 13.25 -0.98 4.88
C ASN A 580 14.50 -1.08 5.77
N ILE A 581 14.40 -1.60 7.00
CA ILE A 581 15.56 -1.71 7.89
C ILE A 581 16.59 -2.72 7.38
N LEU A 582 16.14 -3.81 6.75
CA LEU A 582 17.06 -4.78 6.13
C LEU A 582 17.73 -4.21 4.89
N ARG A 583 17.05 -3.35 4.13
CA ARG A 583 17.64 -2.61 3.01
C ARG A 583 18.70 -1.63 3.49
N MET A 584 18.51 -1.00 4.64
CA MET A 584 19.55 -0.17 5.23
C MET A 584 20.79 -0.97 5.63
N LEU A 585 20.58 -2.16 6.19
CA LEU A 585 21.66 -3.08 6.57
C LEU A 585 22.49 -3.48 5.34
N ILE A 586 21.85 -4.00 4.29
CA ILE A 586 22.58 -4.44 3.08
C ILE A 586 23.21 -3.27 2.31
N SER A 587 22.69 -2.05 2.44
CA SER A 587 23.26 -0.86 1.78
C SER A 587 24.34 -0.16 2.59
N GLY A 588 24.66 -0.64 3.80
CA GLY A 588 25.58 0.03 4.71
C GLY A 588 25.07 1.37 5.26
N SER A 589 23.78 1.69 5.09
CA SER A 589 23.16 2.88 5.68
C SER A 589 23.11 2.78 7.21
N ILE A 590 23.09 1.56 7.75
CA ILE A 590 23.36 1.22 9.15
C ILE A 590 24.46 0.16 9.15
N ASP A 591 25.23 0.10 10.23
CA ASP A 591 26.28 -0.89 10.36
C ASP A 591 25.70 -2.30 10.65
N GLU A 592 26.55 -3.33 10.49
CA GLU A 592 26.15 -4.71 10.78
C GLU A 592 25.83 -4.92 12.26
N GLU A 593 26.39 -4.11 13.18
CA GLU A 593 26.12 -4.20 14.61
C GLU A 593 24.71 -3.71 14.97
N SER A 594 24.11 -2.83 14.17
CA SER A 594 22.71 -2.43 14.31
C SER A 594 21.73 -3.60 14.23
N LEU A 595 22.09 -4.71 13.59
CA LEU A 595 21.29 -5.94 13.63
C LEU A 595 21.05 -6.43 15.07
N TYR A 596 21.95 -6.10 15.99
CA TYR A 596 21.90 -6.53 17.40
C TYR A 596 21.28 -5.49 18.33
N GLU A 597 20.96 -4.29 17.83
CA GLU A 597 20.34 -3.24 18.63
C GLU A 597 18.89 -3.56 18.99
N LYS A 598 18.47 -3.08 20.17
CA LYS A 598 17.09 -3.26 20.68
C LYS A 598 16.04 -2.73 19.70
N ALA A 599 16.29 -1.60 19.03
CA ALA A 599 15.35 -1.03 18.07
C ALA A 599 15.19 -1.90 16.82
N PHE A 600 16.29 -2.49 16.31
CA PHE A 600 16.22 -3.40 15.18
C PHE A 600 15.50 -4.70 15.55
N GLN A 601 15.84 -5.29 16.69
CA GLN A 601 15.19 -6.49 17.20
C GLN A 601 13.70 -6.25 17.46
N HIS A 602 13.32 -5.09 17.97
CA HIS A 602 11.92 -4.71 18.14
C HIS A 602 11.15 -4.81 16.81
N VAL A 603 11.68 -4.31 15.69
CA VAL A 603 11.01 -4.41 14.38
C VAL A 603 10.92 -5.87 13.91
N ILE A 604 12.03 -6.62 14.00
CA ILE A 604 12.10 -8.02 13.55
C ILE A 604 11.18 -8.92 14.39
N ASP A 605 11.08 -8.71 15.69
CA ASP A 605 10.33 -9.57 16.62
C ASP A 605 8.81 -9.53 16.46
N HIS A 606 8.26 -8.49 15.82
CA HIS A 606 6.85 -8.46 15.44
C HIS A 606 6.49 -9.45 14.32
N CYS A 607 7.46 -10.13 13.68
CA CYS A 607 7.16 -11.17 12.69
C CYS A 607 6.78 -12.51 13.35
N VAL A 608 5.51 -12.90 13.30
CA VAL A 608 5.07 -14.23 13.81
C VAL A 608 5.31 -15.39 12.84
N ASN A 609 6.00 -15.13 11.71
CA ASN A 609 6.31 -16.11 10.66
C ASN A 609 5.10 -16.85 10.05
N CYS A 610 3.91 -16.26 10.06
CA CYS A 610 2.68 -16.89 9.54
C CYS A 610 2.62 -17.06 8.02
N GLY A 611 3.50 -16.39 7.25
CA GLY A 611 3.54 -16.51 5.78
C GLY A 611 2.53 -15.62 5.02
N SER A 612 1.53 -15.05 5.69
CA SER A 612 0.42 -14.39 4.99
C SER A 612 0.88 -13.19 4.15
N CYS A 613 1.77 -12.35 4.69
CA CYS A 613 2.35 -11.24 3.93
C CYS A 613 3.20 -11.67 2.73
N TYR A 614 3.78 -12.88 2.72
CA TYR A 614 4.50 -13.40 1.57
C TYR A 614 3.53 -13.80 0.44
N SER A 615 2.42 -14.46 0.80
CA SER A 615 1.38 -14.87 -0.15
C SER A 615 0.60 -13.68 -0.73
N GLU A 616 0.26 -12.69 0.10
CA GLU A 616 -0.55 -11.54 -0.32
C GLU A 616 0.27 -10.37 -0.91
N CYS A 617 1.60 -10.40 -0.77
CA CYS A 617 2.45 -9.35 -1.33
C CYS A 617 2.46 -9.45 -2.86
N PRO A 618 2.15 -8.34 -3.57
CA PRO A 618 2.22 -8.31 -5.03
C PRO A 618 3.59 -8.75 -5.59
N SER A 619 4.68 -8.36 -4.93
CA SER A 619 6.06 -8.72 -5.28
C SER A 619 6.54 -10.04 -4.67
N ASN A 620 5.70 -10.77 -3.94
CA ASN A 620 6.07 -11.99 -3.22
C ASN A 620 7.29 -11.84 -2.28
N VAL A 621 7.43 -10.70 -1.59
CA VAL A 621 8.55 -10.47 -0.65
C VAL A 621 8.43 -11.42 0.56
N ASN A 622 9.46 -12.24 0.78
CA ASN A 622 9.50 -13.25 1.83
C ASN A 622 9.99 -12.69 3.18
N ILE A 623 9.21 -11.74 3.70
CA ILE A 623 9.43 -11.11 5.02
C ILE A 623 9.60 -12.14 6.15
N PRO A 624 8.82 -13.24 6.23
CA PRO A 624 9.02 -14.27 7.25
C PRO A 624 10.41 -14.89 7.22
N LYS A 625 10.90 -15.26 6.04
CA LYS A 625 12.22 -15.90 5.91
C LYS A 625 13.35 -14.90 6.20
N MET A 626 13.21 -13.65 5.75
CA MET A 626 14.18 -12.60 6.08
C MET A 626 14.24 -12.33 7.59
N SER A 627 13.09 -12.36 8.26
CA SER A 627 13.01 -12.21 9.72
C SER A 627 13.67 -13.39 10.45
N ILE A 628 13.53 -14.63 9.94
CA ILE A 628 14.21 -15.81 10.49
C ILE A 628 15.73 -15.68 10.33
N GLU A 629 16.20 -15.22 9.16
CA GLU A 629 17.63 -14.99 8.92
C GLU A 629 18.17 -13.97 9.93
N ALA A 630 17.52 -12.80 10.07
CA ALA A 630 17.91 -11.76 11.02
C ALA A 630 17.93 -12.26 12.48
N ARG A 631 16.88 -12.97 12.92
CA ARG A 631 16.85 -13.60 14.26
C ARG A 631 17.92 -14.66 14.42
N GLY A 632 18.22 -15.41 13.36
CA GLY A 632 19.27 -16.42 13.38
C GLY A 632 20.65 -15.82 13.57
N GLN A 633 20.92 -14.67 12.95
CA GLN A 633 22.17 -13.95 13.19
C GLN A 633 22.28 -13.46 14.64
N TYR A 634 21.18 -12.96 15.22
CA TYR A 634 21.12 -12.61 16.64
C TYR A 634 21.35 -13.81 17.55
N GLU A 635 20.65 -14.93 17.31
CA GLU A 635 20.77 -16.18 18.09
C GLU A 635 22.18 -16.78 17.99
N LYS A 636 22.82 -16.70 16.83
CA LYS A 636 24.20 -17.16 16.63
C LYS A 636 25.19 -16.39 17.51
N LYS A 637 24.95 -15.09 17.75
CA LYS A 637 25.84 -14.22 18.54
C LYS A 637 25.58 -14.32 20.04
N PHE A 638 24.32 -14.26 20.47
CA PHE A 638 23.95 -14.18 21.90
C PHE A 638 23.32 -15.46 22.46
N GLY A 639 23.03 -16.45 21.62
CA GLY A 639 22.24 -17.61 21.98
C GLY A 639 20.75 -17.26 22.17
N SER A 640 20.02 -18.22 22.73
CA SER A 640 18.58 -18.09 22.98
C SER A 640 18.26 -17.83 24.45
N SER A 641 17.26 -16.97 24.70
CA SER A 641 16.68 -16.75 26.03
C SER A 641 16.10 -18.03 26.63
N LEU A 642 15.97 -18.08 27.96
CA LEU A 642 15.34 -19.20 28.66
C LEU A 642 13.89 -19.38 28.18
N GLU A 643 13.14 -18.29 28.04
CA GLU A 643 11.78 -18.27 27.49
C GLU A 643 11.71 -19.01 26.13
N ASN A 644 12.56 -18.62 25.17
CA ASN A 644 12.59 -19.25 23.86
C ASN A 644 12.97 -20.72 23.96
N LYS A 645 13.96 -21.07 24.80
CA LYS A 645 14.35 -22.48 25.03
C LYS A 645 13.19 -23.31 25.58
N LEU A 646 12.35 -22.76 26.46
CA LEU A 646 11.20 -23.48 27.01
C LEU A 646 10.09 -23.67 25.95
N ILE A 647 9.76 -22.60 25.21
CA ILE A 647 8.68 -22.62 24.21
C ILE A 647 8.99 -23.57 23.04
N VAL A 648 10.22 -23.56 22.53
CA VAL A 648 10.57 -24.32 21.31
C VAL A 648 10.81 -25.81 21.55
N ASN A 649 11.05 -26.23 22.79
CA ASN A 649 11.32 -27.62 23.15
C ASN A 649 10.04 -28.39 23.57
N ALA A 650 8.91 -28.07 22.94
CA ALA A 650 7.62 -28.73 23.21
C ALA A 650 7.66 -30.26 23.07
N GLU A 651 8.44 -30.80 22.13
CA GLU A 651 8.66 -32.24 21.98
C GLU A 651 9.28 -32.86 23.23
N LEU A 652 10.37 -32.26 23.74
CA LEU A 652 11.06 -32.75 24.94
C LEU A 652 10.16 -32.64 26.17
N ALA A 653 9.47 -31.51 26.32
CA ALA A 653 8.50 -31.28 27.39
C ALA A 653 7.36 -32.32 27.35
N GLY A 654 6.76 -32.54 26.18
CA GLY A 654 5.70 -33.54 25.99
C GLY A 654 6.19 -34.97 26.25
N ARG A 655 7.38 -35.35 25.75
CA ARG A 655 7.96 -36.68 25.98
C ARG A 655 8.21 -36.97 27.46
N THR A 656 8.77 -35.99 28.18
CA THR A 656 9.26 -36.20 29.57
C THR A 656 8.19 -35.91 30.63
N THR A 657 7.32 -34.92 30.41
CA THR A 657 6.41 -34.44 31.47
C THR A 657 4.97 -34.89 31.30
N ARG A 658 4.54 -35.45 30.15
CA ARG A 658 3.11 -35.73 29.87
C ARG A 658 2.36 -36.52 30.94
N LYS A 659 3.02 -37.50 31.58
CA LYS A 659 2.40 -38.35 32.62
C LYS A 659 2.08 -37.57 33.90
N PHE A 660 2.79 -36.48 34.16
CA PHE A 660 2.63 -35.65 35.35
C PHE A 660 2.18 -34.21 35.03
N SER A 661 2.01 -33.86 33.76
CA SER A 661 1.70 -32.50 33.30
C SER A 661 0.41 -31.96 33.92
N LYS A 662 -0.58 -32.81 34.21
CA LYS A 662 -1.81 -32.41 34.92
C LYS A 662 -1.54 -31.92 36.35
N PHE A 663 -0.59 -32.53 37.07
CA PHE A 663 -0.19 -32.10 38.41
C PHE A 663 0.57 -30.77 38.37
N ILE A 664 1.42 -30.58 37.36
CA ILE A 664 2.12 -29.31 37.12
C ILE A 664 1.15 -28.21 36.67
N GLY A 665 0.15 -28.56 35.86
CA GLY A 665 -0.84 -27.64 35.32
C GLY A 665 -1.83 -27.12 36.35
N PHE A 666 -2.11 -27.89 37.42
CA PHE A 666 -3.03 -27.48 38.49
C PHE A 666 -2.66 -26.15 39.16
N PRO A 667 -1.43 -25.96 39.70
CA PRO A 667 -1.03 -24.67 40.25
C PRO A 667 -0.98 -23.57 39.18
N MET A 668 -0.63 -23.92 37.93
CA MET A 668 -0.53 -22.97 36.82
C MET A 668 -1.88 -22.42 36.33
N LYS A 669 -3.01 -22.91 36.85
CA LYS A 669 -4.32 -22.25 36.67
C LYS A 669 -4.42 -20.92 37.41
N LEU A 670 -3.68 -20.76 38.51
CA LEU A 670 -3.66 -19.51 39.28
C LEU A 670 -2.78 -18.47 38.57
N LYS A 671 -3.35 -17.28 38.32
CA LYS A 671 -2.59 -16.16 37.71
C LYS A 671 -1.37 -15.77 38.55
N ALA A 672 -1.45 -15.89 39.88
CA ALA A 672 -0.31 -15.64 40.77
C ALA A 672 0.85 -16.61 40.51
N ALA A 673 0.57 -17.91 40.36
CA ALA A 673 1.59 -18.91 40.03
C ALA A 673 2.22 -18.64 38.66
N ARG A 674 1.41 -18.23 37.66
CA ARG A 674 1.92 -17.84 36.35
C ARG A 674 2.76 -16.56 36.39
N LYS A 675 2.41 -15.57 37.21
CA LYS A 675 3.23 -14.36 37.44
C LYS A 675 4.59 -14.70 38.04
N ILE A 676 4.64 -15.62 39.01
CA ILE A 676 5.90 -16.13 39.55
C ILE A 676 6.69 -16.83 38.44
N GLY A 677 6.03 -17.69 37.66
CA GLY A 677 6.63 -18.34 36.49
C GLY A 677 7.19 -17.34 35.46
N GLU A 678 6.47 -16.27 35.15
CA GLU A 678 6.89 -15.21 34.24
C GLU A 678 8.18 -14.54 34.71
N ILE A 679 8.30 -14.23 36.01
CA ILE A 679 9.52 -13.64 36.59
C ILE A 679 10.73 -14.57 36.39
N PHE A 680 10.56 -15.88 36.58
CA PHE A 680 11.68 -16.84 36.48
C PHE A 680 11.97 -17.31 35.05
N THR A 681 10.98 -17.34 34.17
CA THR A 681 11.08 -17.97 32.84
C THR A 681 10.97 -17.01 31.68
N GLY A 682 10.41 -15.82 31.89
CA GLY A 682 10.05 -14.85 30.85
C GLY A 682 8.76 -15.19 30.09
N VAL A 683 8.11 -16.33 30.35
CA VAL A 683 6.86 -16.71 29.68
C VAL A 683 5.70 -15.92 30.30
N SER A 684 5.06 -15.07 29.52
CA SER A 684 3.98 -14.18 29.98
C SER A 684 2.88 -14.92 30.74
N ALA A 685 2.46 -14.37 31.90
CA ALA A 685 1.40 -14.93 32.73
C ALA A 685 0.01 -14.83 32.10
N GLU A 686 -0.15 -14.06 31.03
CA GLU A 686 -1.37 -14.01 30.22
C GLU A 686 -1.52 -15.22 29.29
N ARG A 687 -0.47 -16.04 29.12
CA ARG A 687 -0.57 -17.31 28.38
C ARG A 687 -1.21 -18.39 29.23
N GLU A 688 -2.04 -19.20 28.60
CA GLU A 688 -2.53 -20.43 29.19
C GLU A 688 -1.42 -21.47 29.27
N PHE A 689 -1.34 -22.16 30.42
CA PHE A 689 -0.37 -23.23 30.59
C PHE A 689 -0.79 -24.47 29.80
N ILE A 690 0.11 -24.94 28.94
CA ILE A 690 -0.13 -26.12 28.12
C ILE A 690 -0.08 -27.37 29.00
N THR A 691 -1.22 -28.03 29.16
CA THR A 691 -1.30 -29.35 29.81
C THR A 691 -1.23 -30.43 28.74
N PHE A 692 -0.21 -31.30 28.80
CA PHE A 692 -0.03 -32.39 27.86
C PHE A 692 -0.97 -33.57 28.20
N PRO A 693 -1.65 -34.17 27.21
CA PRO A 693 -2.38 -35.43 27.40
C PRO A 693 -1.45 -36.58 27.82
N SER A 694 -1.92 -37.46 28.69
CA SER A 694 -1.11 -38.57 29.23
C SER A 694 -0.66 -39.58 28.16
N LYS A 695 -1.49 -39.79 27.13
CA LYS A 695 -1.19 -40.59 25.94
C LYS A 695 -0.85 -39.69 24.75
N SER A 696 0.35 -39.88 24.20
CA SER A 696 0.80 -39.29 22.94
C SER A 696 0.10 -39.94 21.75
N LEU A 697 0.28 -39.37 20.55
CA LEU A 697 -0.23 -39.96 19.32
C LEU A 697 0.24 -41.40 19.15
N TYR A 698 1.52 -41.67 19.36
CA TYR A 698 2.12 -43.01 19.21
C TYR A 698 1.59 -44.07 20.21
N GLU A 699 0.85 -43.64 21.24
CA GLU A 699 0.17 -44.53 22.20
C GLU A 699 -1.33 -44.67 21.91
N ARG A 700 -1.84 -43.92 20.92
CA ARG A 700 -3.25 -43.87 20.51
C ARG A 700 -3.51 -44.55 19.17
N VAL A 701 -2.50 -44.59 18.31
CA VAL A 701 -2.54 -45.23 16.98
C VAL A 701 -1.33 -46.16 16.83
N SER A 702 -1.49 -47.19 16.01
CA SER A 702 -0.42 -48.12 15.67
C SER A 702 0.58 -47.46 14.70
N HIS A 703 1.78 -48.05 14.57
CA HIS A 703 2.78 -47.58 13.60
C HIS A 703 2.26 -47.67 12.15
N LYS A 704 1.35 -48.60 11.90
CA LYS A 704 0.72 -48.85 10.61
C LYS A 704 -0.78 -49.01 10.84
N GLU A 705 -1.57 -48.24 10.13
CA GLU A 705 -3.03 -48.23 10.23
C GLU A 705 -3.68 -48.26 8.84
N GLY A 706 -4.87 -48.85 8.75
CA GLY A 706 -5.60 -49.01 7.49
C GLY A 706 -5.02 -50.09 6.56
N ALA A 707 -5.74 -50.36 5.47
CA ALA A 707 -5.33 -51.29 4.42
C ALA A 707 -5.87 -50.78 3.08
N GLY A 708 -4.96 -50.36 2.20
CA GLY A 708 -5.31 -50.01 0.82
C GLY A 708 -4.08 -49.65 -0.01
N ASP A 709 -4.31 -49.44 -1.30
CA ASP A 709 -3.24 -49.39 -2.30
C ASP A 709 -2.42 -48.08 -2.23
N ILE A 710 -3.02 -47.01 -1.70
CA ILE A 710 -2.32 -45.74 -1.48
C ILE A 710 -1.67 -45.77 -0.10
N LYS A 711 -0.34 -45.59 -0.07
CA LYS A 711 0.44 -45.48 1.17
C LYS A 711 0.77 -44.02 1.47
N VAL A 712 0.55 -43.61 2.71
CA VAL A 712 0.86 -42.24 3.18
C VAL A 712 1.77 -42.30 4.41
N LEU A 713 2.90 -41.63 4.33
CA LEU A 713 3.76 -41.35 5.48
C LEU A 713 3.25 -40.11 6.21
N TYR A 714 2.71 -40.28 7.41
CA TYR A 714 2.11 -39.17 8.16
C TYR A 714 3.09 -38.46 9.10
N PHE A 715 3.50 -37.25 8.71
CA PHE A 715 4.31 -36.35 9.53
C PHE A 715 3.46 -35.44 10.42
N ALA A 716 3.07 -35.93 11.60
CA ALA A 716 2.26 -35.22 12.60
C ALA A 716 3.00 -34.04 13.28
N GLY A 717 4.32 -34.11 13.37
CA GLY A 717 5.13 -33.13 14.10
C GLY A 717 4.85 -33.07 15.61
N CYS A 718 5.55 -32.20 16.33
CA CYS A 718 5.50 -32.14 17.80
C CYS A 718 4.15 -31.72 18.40
N TYR A 719 3.36 -30.91 17.67
CA TYR A 719 2.06 -30.43 18.15
C TYR A 719 1.01 -31.55 18.18
N ALA A 720 0.77 -32.19 17.03
CA ALA A 720 -0.17 -33.31 16.96
C ALA A 720 0.41 -34.60 17.57
N SER A 721 1.71 -34.68 17.87
CA SER A 721 2.25 -35.85 18.59
C SER A 721 2.03 -35.78 20.10
N TYR A 722 2.14 -34.59 20.70
CA TYR A 722 2.20 -34.44 22.16
C TYR A 722 1.22 -33.43 22.76
N ILE A 723 0.89 -32.34 22.07
CA ILE A 723 0.04 -31.26 22.61
C ILE A 723 -1.44 -31.56 22.34
N LYS A 724 -1.77 -31.88 21.09
CA LYS A 724 -3.13 -32.20 20.61
C LYS A 724 -3.15 -33.52 19.81
N PRO A 725 -2.83 -34.65 20.46
CA PRO A 725 -2.81 -35.97 19.81
C PRO A 725 -4.14 -36.42 19.21
N GLU A 726 -5.26 -35.90 19.70
CA GLU A 726 -6.58 -36.12 19.11
C GLU A 726 -6.68 -35.63 17.65
N ILE A 727 -5.95 -34.58 17.27
CA ILE A 727 -5.93 -34.08 15.88
C ILE A 727 -5.21 -35.08 14.97
N GLY A 728 -4.08 -35.62 15.42
CA GLY A 728 -3.35 -36.65 14.68
C GLY A 728 -4.15 -37.95 14.57
N GLU A 729 -4.80 -38.38 15.66
CA GLU A 729 -5.67 -39.56 15.69
C GLU A 729 -6.85 -39.41 14.71
N ALA A 730 -7.48 -38.22 14.67
CA ALA A 730 -8.56 -37.95 13.73
C ALA A 730 -8.08 -37.96 12.26
N ALA A 731 -6.90 -37.40 11.97
CA ALA A 731 -6.32 -37.43 10.63
C ALA A 731 -6.08 -38.86 10.13
N VAL A 732 -5.53 -39.72 11.00
CA VAL A 732 -5.30 -41.14 10.70
C VAL A 732 -6.62 -41.86 10.42
N LYS A 733 -7.66 -41.66 11.27
CA LYS A 733 -8.99 -42.26 11.05
C LYS A 733 -9.64 -41.84 9.73
N VAL A 734 -9.44 -40.59 9.30
CA VAL A 734 -9.93 -40.12 7.99
C VAL A 734 -9.23 -40.86 6.85
N LEU A 735 -7.90 -40.97 6.92
CA LEU A 735 -7.12 -41.70 5.91
C LEU A 735 -7.51 -43.19 5.86
N GLU A 736 -7.65 -43.84 7.01
CA GLU A 736 -8.15 -45.21 7.10
C GLU A 736 -9.52 -45.36 6.41
N ARG A 737 -10.44 -44.43 6.65
CA ARG A 737 -11.79 -44.46 6.04
C ARG A 737 -11.76 -44.26 4.53
N MET A 738 -10.73 -43.61 4.02
CA MET A 738 -10.45 -43.45 2.59
C MET A 738 -9.70 -44.64 1.98
N ALA A 739 -9.55 -45.75 2.72
CA ALA A 739 -8.75 -46.91 2.32
C ALA A 739 -7.30 -46.54 1.97
N VAL A 740 -6.70 -45.66 2.77
CA VAL A 740 -5.27 -45.33 2.70
C VAL A 740 -4.53 -46.08 3.79
N GLU A 741 -3.44 -46.74 3.42
CA GLU A 741 -2.49 -47.33 4.38
C GLU A 741 -1.61 -46.20 4.95
N THR A 742 -1.80 -45.89 6.23
CA THR A 742 -1.09 -44.80 6.90
C THR A 742 0.08 -45.35 7.71
N ILE A 743 1.29 -44.92 7.38
CA ILE A 743 2.52 -45.23 8.10
C ILE A 743 2.88 -44.03 8.97
N ILE A 744 3.03 -44.26 10.27
CA ILE A 744 3.35 -43.22 11.24
C ILE A 744 4.76 -43.48 11.74
N PRO A 745 5.78 -42.95 11.04
CA PRO A 745 7.16 -43.22 11.40
C PRO A 745 7.52 -42.53 12.71
N GLU A 746 8.57 -43.06 13.36
CA GLU A 746 9.22 -42.30 14.41
C GLU A 746 9.70 -40.96 13.84
N GLN A 747 9.39 -39.89 14.55
CA GLN A 747 9.61 -38.53 14.09
C GLN A 747 9.86 -37.61 15.28
N HIS A 748 10.59 -36.53 15.00
CA HIS A 748 10.87 -35.41 15.87
C HIS A 748 10.06 -34.19 15.42
N CYS A 749 10.09 -33.13 16.23
CA CYS A 749 9.47 -31.85 15.87
C CYS A 749 9.95 -31.34 14.51
N CYS A 750 9.07 -30.67 13.76
CA CYS A 750 9.34 -30.13 12.42
C CYS A 750 10.40 -29.02 12.37
N GLY A 751 10.89 -28.56 13.51
CA GLY A 751 11.86 -27.46 13.58
C GLY A 751 11.25 -26.07 13.38
N LEU A 752 9.97 -25.93 12.98
CA LEU A 752 9.31 -24.63 12.84
C LEU A 752 9.34 -23.78 14.12
N PRO A 753 9.06 -24.31 15.34
CA PRO A 753 9.19 -23.52 16.55
C PRO A 753 10.61 -22.98 16.77
N MET A 754 11.63 -23.78 16.42
CA MET A 754 13.03 -23.38 16.53
C MET A 754 13.37 -22.30 15.49
N LEU A 755 12.94 -22.46 14.24
CA LEU A 755 13.14 -21.47 13.18
C LEU A 755 12.49 -20.12 13.50
N SER A 756 11.27 -20.10 14.02
CA SER A 756 10.59 -18.84 14.36
C SER A 756 11.33 -18.03 15.42
N LYS A 757 12.16 -18.69 16.24
CA LYS A 757 13.04 -18.07 17.25
C LYS A 757 14.50 -17.96 16.82
N GLY A 758 14.81 -18.13 15.54
CA GLY A 758 16.18 -17.99 15.01
C GLY A 758 17.11 -19.17 15.30
N MET A 759 16.65 -20.25 15.93
CA MET A 759 17.49 -21.40 16.28
C MET A 759 17.73 -22.34 15.08
N VAL A 760 18.28 -21.79 13.98
CA VAL A 760 18.39 -22.44 12.67
C VAL A 760 19.17 -23.76 12.73
N ARG A 761 20.27 -23.80 13.49
CA ARG A 761 21.09 -25.02 13.64
C ARG A 761 20.31 -26.16 14.32
N LYS A 762 19.55 -25.85 15.38
CA LYS A 762 18.72 -26.85 16.08
C LYS A 762 17.60 -27.36 15.18
N ALA A 763 16.94 -26.46 14.44
CA ALA A 763 15.94 -26.84 13.46
C ALA A 763 16.51 -27.78 12.39
N LYS A 764 17.69 -27.44 11.83
CA LYS A 764 18.39 -28.28 10.84
C LYS A 764 18.69 -29.67 11.37
N ASN A 765 19.16 -29.78 12.62
CA ASN A 765 19.43 -31.08 13.24
C ASN A 765 18.16 -31.92 13.41
N LYS A 766 17.02 -31.30 13.76
CA LYS A 766 15.72 -31.98 13.86
C LYS A 766 15.22 -32.48 12.51
N VAL A 767 15.34 -31.65 11.47
CA VAL A 767 14.98 -32.04 10.09
C VAL A 767 15.86 -33.18 9.60
N LYS A 768 17.18 -33.12 9.81
CA LYS A 768 18.10 -34.21 9.47
C LYS A 768 17.74 -35.52 10.17
N ALA A 769 17.51 -35.47 11.48
CA ALA A 769 17.14 -36.67 12.26
C ALA A 769 15.82 -37.30 11.76
N ASN A 770 14.88 -36.50 11.25
CA ASN A 770 13.68 -37.01 10.61
C ASN A 770 13.99 -37.68 9.27
N LEU A 771 14.69 -36.98 8.38
CA LEU A 771 15.04 -37.50 7.05
C LEU A 771 15.88 -38.79 7.13
N GLU A 772 16.81 -38.88 8.08
CA GLU A 772 17.61 -40.08 8.33
C GLU A 772 16.75 -41.28 8.73
N LYS A 773 15.67 -41.05 9.51
CA LYS A 773 14.73 -42.11 9.90
C LYS A 773 13.76 -42.49 8.78
N TRP A 774 13.40 -41.54 7.94
CA TRP A 774 12.42 -41.74 6.88
C TRP A 774 13.04 -42.20 5.56
N GLY A 775 14.36 -42.08 5.37
CA GLY A 775 15.02 -42.30 4.08
C GLY A 775 14.57 -43.59 3.38
N LYS A 776 14.56 -44.71 4.09
CA LYS A 776 14.08 -46.00 3.53
C LYS A 776 12.59 -46.00 3.18
N LEU A 777 11.77 -45.28 3.93
CA LEU A 777 10.31 -45.17 3.73
C LEU A 777 9.90 -44.17 2.64
N LEU A 778 10.84 -43.33 2.17
CA LEU A 778 10.61 -42.38 1.09
C LEU A 778 11.11 -42.91 -0.26
N GLU A 779 11.98 -43.93 -0.23
CA GLU A 779 12.50 -44.64 -1.41
C GLU A 779 11.60 -45.82 -1.83
N ASP A 780 10.89 -46.43 -0.87
CA ASP A 780 9.82 -47.44 -1.06
C ASP A 780 8.47 -46.78 -1.39
#